data_AF-C7RKZ9-F1
#
_entry.id   AF-C7RKZ9-F1
#
_cell.length_a   1.000
_cell.length_b   1.000
_cell.length_c   1.000
_cell.angle_alpha   90.00
_cell.angle_beta   90.00
_cell.angle_gamma   90.00
#
_symmetry.space_group_name_H-M   'P 1'
#
loop_
_entity.id
_entity.type
_entity.pdbx_description
1 polymer ?
#
loop_
_entity_poly.entity_id
_entity_poly.type
_entity_poly.pdbx_seq_one_letter_code
_entity_poly.pdbx_strand_id
1 'polypeptide(L)'
;MSTLTQLRAWQAAQAAARKVIADQGLANEVHEGPAISRYTWQAGELAEIVEPDGERWGYAYGDDGRLLAVDRDGRRWADYRYDAADRLIEVRRPDGVLTHSYDEQGRLVRTLRGDASPFVYRWQGERVATARSDREESHFHYDARGRVSGVDQRVDGSLLSARFSFDGQDRLARIDFPQWRQAIGFTWDERGRPSAIDWNGRQLAHFGTDDAARLAWCEGFDGVREETWHEAASGRPVRQSMRRAGQEIWHCELVRDEAFRLIREGRRDYAYDFCGRLAEVRDGQETWCYRYDALDNATLDDGLPTAVDCDLAERVRRVRQGSAERVFRHNQAGELLELLLDGTRVARCLYDHKGRLVCKSGPAGSERYLYGPDDGLLAIADDSGQPLLIFLRLPTGVVAMIDFRTHRQGQAVCLHCDAHGNLLFTGTGEAETALAGPFASDPWGVPLHTAGPYLYRGRLWHADLGLYRIGCRWYDPNLRRFLTPDTHTGAPDDARLVNPFRLAGEQRMARAQILGDWLRQPRLRNRHAYCANDPINRFDPDGHWSFGGVLLSLLGVLWTLPNTAFGLAIEVSCLLGEVVRWLVWLFSGGKVSWQTPGFDAAASGRLNAFALVCKGGWLGSFDSLLGITFGNVIFVNGRYQENAEWKALPDPVRPTAYGGAVTIAKSQALYEHELRHVNQYSWWGPFFHLGLPLFGVYEWDVILNGYRNASFEKDAREHGGF
;
A
#
# COMPACT_ATOMS: atom_id res chain seq x y z
N MET A 1 -3.17 30.44 0.98
CA MET A 1 -4.30 29.68 0.38
C MET A 1 -4.56 28.48 1.28
N SER A 2 -5.81 28.14 1.64
CA SER A 2 -6.04 26.96 2.50
C SER A 2 -5.87 25.66 1.72
N THR A 3 -5.44 24.58 2.40
CA THR A 3 -5.28 23.24 1.80
C THR A 3 -6.56 22.78 1.09
N LEU A 4 -7.73 23.16 1.61
CA LEU A 4 -9.02 22.87 1.00
C LEU A 4 -9.22 23.59 -0.35
N THR A 5 -8.80 24.85 -0.46
CA THR A 5 -8.89 25.60 -1.73
C THR A 5 -7.96 25.00 -2.77
N GLN A 6 -6.73 24.61 -2.38
CA GLN A 6 -5.81 23.92 -3.27
C GLN A 6 -6.32 22.52 -3.67
N LEU A 7 -6.93 21.76 -2.75
CA LEU A 7 -7.54 20.47 -3.06
C LEU A 7 -8.70 20.63 -4.07
N ARG A 8 -9.55 21.64 -3.89
CA ARG A 8 -10.62 21.96 -4.84
C ARG A 8 -10.07 22.41 -6.20
N ALA A 9 -9.00 23.19 -6.21
CA ALA A 9 -8.32 23.59 -7.45
C ALA A 9 -7.70 22.37 -8.16
N TRP A 10 -7.08 21.44 -7.43
CA TRP A 10 -6.60 20.17 -7.97
C TRP A 10 -7.74 19.32 -8.55
N GLN A 11 -8.84 19.14 -7.80
CA GLN A 11 -10.01 18.43 -8.29
C GLN A 11 -10.61 19.09 -9.53
N ALA A 12 -10.71 20.41 -9.53
CA ALA A 12 -11.19 21.18 -10.68
C ALA A 12 -10.25 21.08 -11.88
N ALA A 13 -8.93 21.09 -11.69
CA ALA A 13 -7.94 20.92 -12.75
C ALA A 13 -7.97 19.49 -13.35
N GLN A 14 -8.17 18.46 -12.52
CA GLN A 14 -8.38 17.09 -12.97
C GLN A 14 -9.71 16.93 -13.72
N ALA A 15 -10.75 17.64 -13.28
CA ALA A 15 -12.08 17.60 -13.92
C ALA A 15 -12.17 18.49 -15.17
N ALA A 16 -11.41 19.57 -15.29
CA ALA A 16 -11.50 20.50 -16.42
C ALA A 16 -11.13 19.86 -17.77
N ALA A 17 -10.30 18.81 -17.75
CA ALA A 17 -9.92 18.03 -18.92
C ALA A 17 -10.92 16.93 -19.30
N ARG A 18 -11.96 16.73 -18.47
CA ARG A 18 -12.84 15.57 -18.54
C ARG A 18 -14.31 15.98 -18.49
N LYS A 19 -15.07 15.61 -19.51
CA LYS A 19 -16.51 15.83 -19.55
C LYS A 19 -17.23 14.49 -19.51
N VAL A 20 -18.04 14.28 -18.48
CA VAL A 20 -18.91 13.11 -18.35
C VAL A 20 -20.33 13.49 -18.74
N ILE A 21 -20.88 12.78 -19.71
CA ILE A 21 -22.29 12.84 -20.08
C ILE A 21 -22.95 11.62 -19.48
N ALA A 22 -23.95 11.84 -18.62
CA ALA A 22 -24.64 10.79 -17.89
C ALA A 22 -26.16 10.90 -18.06
N ASP A 23 -26.84 9.76 -18.05
CA ASP A 23 -28.30 9.66 -17.97
C ASP A 23 -28.68 8.81 -16.75
N GLN A 24 -29.66 9.27 -15.98
CA GLN A 24 -30.08 8.65 -14.71
C GLN A 24 -28.93 8.33 -13.73
N GLY A 25 -27.84 9.11 -13.77
CA GLY A 25 -26.66 8.92 -12.92
C GLY A 25 -25.62 7.91 -13.45
N LEU A 26 -25.87 7.27 -14.60
CA LEU A 26 -24.94 6.37 -15.28
C LEU A 26 -24.24 7.10 -16.44
N ALA A 27 -22.92 7.02 -16.52
CA ALA A 27 -22.17 7.68 -17.58
C ALA A 27 -22.43 6.99 -18.92
N ASN A 28 -22.82 7.74 -19.95
CA ASN A 28 -23.02 7.24 -21.32
C ASN A 28 -21.85 7.62 -22.23
N GLU A 29 -21.24 8.78 -22.00
CA GLU A 29 -20.03 9.20 -22.71
C GLU A 29 -19.05 9.87 -21.74
N VAL A 30 -17.76 9.60 -21.93
CA VAL A 30 -16.67 10.28 -21.25
C VAL A 30 -15.73 10.85 -22.30
N HIS A 31 -15.52 12.16 -22.25
CA HIS A 31 -14.65 12.88 -23.17
C HIS A 31 -13.40 13.30 -22.40
N GLU A 32 -12.23 12.94 -22.93
CA GLU A 32 -10.91 13.26 -22.38
C GLU A 32 -10.06 13.85 -23.50
N GLY A 33 -10.16 15.18 -23.67
CA GLY A 33 -9.63 15.84 -24.88
C GLY A 33 -10.34 15.39 -26.15
N PRO A 34 -9.61 14.94 -27.18
CA PRO A 34 -10.20 14.44 -28.42
C PRO A 34 -10.74 13.00 -28.30
N ALA A 35 -10.42 12.30 -27.21
CA ALA A 35 -10.82 10.91 -27.01
C ALA A 35 -12.22 10.81 -26.41
N ILE A 36 -13.03 9.90 -26.95
CA ILE A 36 -14.41 9.67 -26.50
C ILE A 36 -14.59 8.19 -26.24
N SER A 37 -14.88 7.82 -24.98
CA SER A 37 -15.35 6.49 -24.62
C SER A 37 -16.87 6.51 -24.45
N ARG A 38 -17.56 5.49 -24.97
CA ARG A 38 -19.02 5.33 -24.85
C ARG A 38 -19.36 4.12 -24.01
N TYR A 39 -20.43 4.20 -23.24
CA TYR A 39 -20.85 3.19 -22.28
C TYR A 39 -22.34 2.91 -22.48
N THR A 40 -22.68 1.62 -22.61
CA THR A 40 -24.06 1.17 -22.72
C THR A 40 -24.42 0.36 -21.49
N TRP A 41 -25.59 0.64 -20.92
CA TRP A 41 -26.08 -0.02 -19.70
C TRP A 41 -27.35 -0.83 -19.99
N GLN A 42 -27.49 -1.97 -19.33
CA GLN A 42 -28.69 -2.80 -19.38
C GLN A 42 -29.08 -3.19 -17.97
N ALA A 43 -30.33 -2.87 -17.57
CA ALA A 43 -30.84 -3.12 -16.21
C ALA A 43 -29.93 -2.59 -15.07
N GLY A 44 -29.21 -1.48 -15.34
CA GLY A 44 -28.28 -0.86 -14.39
C GLY A 44 -26.87 -1.47 -14.34
N GLU A 45 -26.59 -2.53 -15.10
CA GLU A 45 -25.25 -3.11 -15.25
C GLU A 45 -24.59 -2.63 -16.55
N LEU A 46 -23.26 -2.49 -16.55
CA LEU A 46 -22.51 -2.08 -17.73
C LEU A 46 -22.50 -3.21 -18.75
N ALA A 47 -23.11 -3.00 -19.92
CA ALA A 47 -23.24 -4.00 -20.97
C ALA A 47 -22.18 -3.85 -22.07
N GLU A 48 -21.75 -2.62 -22.37
CA GLU A 48 -20.76 -2.36 -23.42
C GLU A 48 -19.90 -1.14 -23.09
N ILE A 49 -18.63 -1.19 -23.49
CA ILE A 49 -17.72 -0.05 -23.60
C ILE A 49 -17.22 0.02 -25.05
N VAL A 50 -17.26 1.21 -25.64
CA VAL A 50 -16.58 1.53 -26.90
C VAL A 50 -15.44 2.48 -26.60
N GLU A 51 -14.22 2.07 -26.91
CA GLU A 51 -13.01 2.85 -26.74
C GLU A 51 -12.82 3.90 -27.85
N PRO A 52 -11.96 4.92 -27.64
CA PRO A 52 -11.76 5.98 -28.64
C PRO A 52 -11.20 5.51 -29.98
N ASP A 53 -10.51 4.37 -30.02
CA ASP A 53 -10.03 3.72 -31.24
C ASP A 53 -11.10 2.87 -31.95
N GLY A 54 -12.30 2.75 -31.34
CA GLY A 54 -13.42 1.98 -31.85
C GLY A 54 -13.48 0.54 -31.35
N GLU A 55 -12.54 0.10 -30.51
CA GLU A 55 -12.55 -1.23 -29.89
C GLU A 55 -13.78 -1.37 -28.97
N ARG A 56 -14.47 -2.51 -29.07
CA ARG A 56 -15.70 -2.79 -28.30
C ARG A 56 -15.52 -3.90 -27.28
N TRP A 57 -15.87 -3.62 -26.03
CA TRP A 57 -15.91 -4.59 -24.93
C TRP A 57 -17.36 -4.81 -24.48
N GLY A 58 -17.88 -6.02 -24.70
CA GLY A 58 -19.22 -6.44 -24.27
C GLY A 58 -19.17 -7.31 -23.02
N TYR A 59 -20.13 -7.15 -22.11
CA TYR A 59 -20.22 -7.89 -20.85
C TYR A 59 -21.58 -8.56 -20.72
N ALA A 60 -21.58 -9.86 -20.44
CA ALA A 60 -22.80 -10.63 -20.23
C ALA A 60 -22.85 -11.22 -18.82
N TYR A 61 -24.02 -11.12 -18.21
CA TYR A 61 -24.28 -11.49 -16.82
C TYR A 61 -25.31 -12.60 -16.71
N GLY A 62 -25.27 -13.35 -15.62
CA GLY A 62 -26.38 -14.21 -15.20
C GLY A 62 -27.50 -13.41 -14.55
N ASP A 63 -28.64 -14.06 -14.31
CA ASP A 63 -29.80 -13.44 -13.64
C ASP A 63 -29.48 -12.97 -12.20
N ASP A 64 -28.46 -13.58 -11.58
CA ASP A 64 -27.91 -13.23 -10.27
C ASP A 64 -26.88 -12.09 -10.31
N GLY A 65 -26.55 -11.57 -11.50
CA GLY A 65 -25.64 -10.46 -11.70
C GLY A 65 -24.16 -10.84 -11.71
N ARG A 66 -23.79 -12.12 -11.68
CA ARG A 66 -22.38 -12.53 -11.84
C ARG A 66 -21.94 -12.40 -13.30
N LEU A 67 -20.69 -11.98 -13.51
CA LEU A 67 -20.14 -11.89 -14.87
C LEU A 67 -19.91 -13.29 -15.42
N LEU A 68 -20.55 -13.63 -16.55
CA LEU A 68 -20.42 -14.93 -17.21
C LEU A 68 -19.47 -14.86 -18.40
N ALA A 69 -19.42 -13.72 -19.09
CA ALA A 69 -18.66 -13.61 -20.33
C ALA A 69 -18.26 -12.18 -20.67
N VAL A 70 -17.14 -12.09 -21.40
CA VAL A 70 -16.65 -10.86 -22.01
C VAL A 70 -16.43 -11.11 -23.49
N ASP A 71 -16.91 -10.20 -24.33
CA ASP A 71 -16.69 -10.19 -25.76
C ASP A 71 -15.80 -8.99 -26.14
N ARG A 72 -14.82 -9.21 -27.01
CA ARG A 72 -13.96 -8.17 -27.60
C ARG A 72 -14.23 -8.11 -29.10
N ASP A 73 -14.66 -6.95 -29.59
CA ASP A 73 -15.09 -6.72 -30.97
C ASP A 73 -16.10 -7.77 -31.49
N GLY A 74 -17.02 -8.17 -30.62
CA GLY A 74 -18.06 -9.16 -30.92
C GLY A 74 -17.56 -10.61 -30.96
N ARG A 75 -16.33 -10.88 -30.51
CA ARG A 75 -15.77 -12.24 -30.38
C ARG A 75 -15.55 -12.58 -28.91
N ARG A 76 -15.78 -13.85 -28.52
CA ARG A 76 -15.58 -14.31 -27.15
C ARG A 76 -14.15 -14.11 -26.68
N TRP A 77 -13.99 -13.24 -25.68
CA TRP A 77 -12.71 -12.90 -25.05
C TRP A 77 -12.49 -13.68 -23.75
N ALA A 78 -13.51 -13.81 -22.91
CA ALA A 78 -13.43 -14.61 -21.70
C ALA A 78 -14.77 -15.26 -21.37
N ASP A 79 -14.73 -16.47 -20.83
CA ASP A 79 -15.85 -17.14 -20.17
C ASP A 79 -15.48 -17.41 -18.70
N TYR A 80 -16.41 -17.15 -17.80
CA TYR A 80 -16.26 -17.34 -16.35
C TYR A 80 -17.27 -18.39 -15.87
N ARG A 81 -16.79 -19.36 -15.07
CA ARG A 81 -17.66 -20.36 -14.45
C ARG A 81 -17.50 -20.35 -12.94
N TYR A 82 -18.63 -20.54 -12.27
CA TYR A 82 -18.73 -20.56 -10.83
C TYR A 82 -19.34 -21.87 -10.36
N ASP A 83 -19.04 -22.28 -9.14
CA ASP A 83 -19.72 -23.39 -8.49
C ASP A 83 -21.02 -22.95 -7.79
N ALA A 84 -21.69 -23.90 -7.12
CA ALA A 84 -22.94 -23.64 -6.40
C ALA A 84 -22.76 -22.77 -5.15
N ALA A 85 -21.52 -22.52 -4.70
CA ALA A 85 -21.19 -21.64 -3.60
C ALA A 85 -20.67 -20.28 -4.11
N ASP A 86 -20.93 -19.95 -5.39
CA ASP A 86 -20.51 -18.70 -6.04
C ASP A 86 -18.99 -18.50 -6.13
N ARG A 87 -18.19 -19.56 -6.02
CA ARG A 87 -16.73 -19.46 -6.15
C ARG A 87 -16.30 -19.61 -7.59
N LEU A 88 -15.35 -18.80 -8.05
CA LEU A 88 -14.81 -18.86 -9.41
C LEU A 88 -14.00 -20.14 -9.60
N ILE A 89 -14.44 -21.04 -10.48
CA ILE A 89 -13.79 -22.34 -10.73
C ILE A 89 -13.06 -22.41 -12.08
N GLU A 90 -13.44 -21.58 -13.06
CA GLU A 90 -12.83 -21.57 -14.39
C GLU A 90 -12.86 -20.16 -15.00
N VAL A 91 -11.72 -19.78 -15.61
CA VAL A 91 -11.62 -18.65 -16.54
C VAL A 91 -11.03 -19.17 -17.85
N ARG A 92 -11.81 -19.09 -18.93
CA ARG A 92 -11.37 -19.50 -20.27
C ARG A 92 -11.13 -18.27 -21.11
N ARG A 93 -9.92 -18.13 -21.68
CA ARG A 93 -9.52 -17.05 -22.58
C ARG A 93 -8.89 -17.64 -23.84
N PRO A 94 -8.72 -16.86 -24.93
CA PRO A 94 -8.05 -17.32 -26.15
C PRO A 94 -6.65 -17.90 -25.93
N ASP A 95 -5.99 -17.54 -24.83
CA ASP A 95 -4.65 -17.98 -24.49
C ASP A 95 -4.57 -19.16 -23.51
N GLY A 96 -5.72 -19.69 -23.04
CA GLY A 96 -5.76 -20.88 -22.20
C GLY A 96 -6.92 -20.91 -21.21
N VAL A 97 -6.88 -21.89 -20.30
CA VAL A 97 -7.87 -22.07 -19.25
C VAL A 97 -7.18 -22.02 -17.88
N LEU A 98 -7.65 -21.12 -17.02
CA LEU A 98 -7.31 -21.08 -15.61
C LEU A 98 -8.41 -21.81 -14.82
N THR A 99 -8.05 -22.72 -13.93
CA THR A 99 -9.02 -23.39 -13.05
C THR A 99 -8.62 -23.26 -11.59
N HIS A 100 -9.62 -23.17 -10.72
CA HIS A 100 -9.45 -23.07 -9.28
C HIS A 100 -10.19 -24.21 -8.58
N SER A 101 -9.64 -24.68 -7.47
CA SER A 101 -10.25 -25.72 -6.64
C SER A 101 -10.21 -25.31 -5.18
N TYR A 102 -11.26 -25.65 -4.45
CA TYR A 102 -11.48 -25.23 -3.08
C TYR A 102 -11.67 -26.44 -2.17
N ASP A 103 -11.34 -26.29 -0.89
CA ASP A 103 -11.73 -27.27 0.13
C ASP A 103 -13.18 -27.07 0.61
N GLU A 104 -13.60 -27.94 1.53
CA GLU A 104 -14.92 -27.89 2.16
C GLU A 104 -15.15 -26.62 2.99
N GLN A 105 -14.08 -25.94 3.43
CA GLN A 105 -14.15 -24.68 4.17
C GLN A 105 -14.20 -23.45 3.25
N GLY A 106 -14.14 -23.62 1.93
CA GLY A 106 -14.16 -22.48 1.01
C GLY A 106 -12.79 -21.93 0.62
N ARG A 107 -11.69 -22.54 1.11
CA ARG A 107 -10.34 -22.02 0.91
C ARG A 107 -9.75 -22.55 -0.39
N LEU A 108 -9.04 -21.68 -1.12
CA LEU A 108 -8.38 -22.05 -2.38
C LEU A 108 -7.27 -23.07 -2.11
N VAL A 109 -7.37 -24.29 -2.66
CA VAL A 109 -6.35 -25.35 -2.50
C VAL A 109 -5.53 -25.59 -3.76
N ARG A 110 -6.03 -25.17 -4.94
CA ARG A 110 -5.31 -25.31 -6.18
C ARG A 110 -5.69 -24.25 -7.20
N THR A 111 -4.70 -23.74 -7.91
CA THR A 111 -4.86 -22.99 -9.16
C THR A 111 -4.06 -23.69 -10.25
N LEU A 112 -4.69 -24.06 -11.36
CA LEU A 112 -4.02 -24.61 -12.54
C LEU A 112 -4.09 -23.58 -13.67
N ARG A 113 -2.93 -23.14 -14.15
CA ARG A 113 -2.79 -22.14 -15.21
C ARG A 113 -2.80 -22.79 -16.59
N GLY A 114 -3.05 -22.01 -17.65
CA GLY A 114 -3.14 -22.51 -19.03
C GLY A 114 -1.88 -23.17 -19.60
N ASP A 115 -0.71 -22.95 -18.98
CA ASP A 115 0.55 -23.67 -19.26
C ASP A 115 0.66 -25.01 -18.48
N ALA A 116 -0.43 -25.44 -17.86
CA ALA A 116 -0.55 -26.59 -16.97
C ALA A 116 0.34 -26.51 -15.71
N SER A 117 0.88 -25.34 -15.36
CA SER A 117 1.60 -25.15 -14.10
C SER A 117 0.61 -25.02 -12.94
N PRO A 118 0.65 -25.93 -11.94
CA PRO A 118 -0.21 -25.83 -10.77
C PRO A 118 0.46 -25.02 -9.66
N PHE A 119 -0.31 -24.23 -8.94
CA PHE A 119 -0.03 -23.85 -7.56
C PHE A 119 -0.99 -24.60 -6.64
N VAL A 120 -0.43 -25.27 -5.64
CA VAL A 120 -1.16 -25.99 -4.60
C VAL A 120 -0.95 -25.27 -3.28
N TYR A 121 -2.03 -25.05 -2.54
CA TYR A 121 -2.02 -24.34 -1.27
C TYR A 121 -2.37 -25.28 -0.13
N ARG A 122 -1.70 -25.11 1.01
CA ARG A 122 -2.10 -25.71 2.29
C ARG A 122 -2.30 -24.61 3.30
N TRP A 123 -3.28 -24.81 4.17
CA TRP A 123 -3.74 -23.82 5.12
C TRP A 123 -3.45 -24.24 6.56
N GLN A 124 -3.14 -23.26 7.41
CA GLN A 124 -3.12 -23.36 8.86
C GLN A 124 -4.17 -22.39 9.41
N GLY A 125 -5.35 -22.91 9.77
CA GLY A 125 -6.53 -22.05 9.97
C GLY A 125 -6.88 -21.32 8.68
N GLU A 126 -7.08 -20.00 8.76
CA GLU A 126 -7.41 -19.14 7.61
C GLU A 126 -6.17 -18.53 6.92
N ARG A 127 -4.97 -19.09 7.15
CA ARG A 127 -3.72 -18.57 6.60
C ARG A 127 -3.02 -19.60 5.71
N VAL A 128 -2.44 -19.14 4.61
CA VAL A 128 -1.65 -19.99 3.70
C VAL A 128 -0.35 -20.40 4.41
N ALA A 129 -0.26 -21.67 4.81
CA ALA A 129 0.96 -22.22 5.38
C ALA A 129 1.99 -22.55 4.30
N THR A 130 1.53 -23.10 3.16
CA THR A 130 2.41 -23.45 2.04
C THR A 130 1.77 -23.10 0.72
N ALA A 131 2.56 -22.58 -0.21
CA ALA A 131 2.20 -22.44 -1.62
C ALA A 131 3.29 -23.11 -2.46
N ARG A 132 2.90 -24.00 -3.38
CA ARG A 132 3.87 -24.84 -4.10
C ARG A 132 3.50 -25.01 -5.57
N SER A 133 4.49 -24.90 -6.42
CA SER A 133 4.52 -25.37 -7.82
C SER A 133 5.57 -26.47 -8.00
N ASP A 134 5.87 -26.84 -9.25
CA ASP A 134 6.86 -27.87 -9.58
C ASP A 134 8.29 -27.44 -9.22
N ARG A 135 8.59 -26.14 -9.31
CA ARG A 135 9.95 -25.58 -9.18
C ARG A 135 10.09 -24.53 -8.07
N GLU A 136 8.99 -24.11 -7.45
CA GLU A 136 8.94 -23.13 -6.38
C GLU A 136 8.06 -23.65 -5.24
N GLU A 137 8.50 -23.50 -4.01
CA GLU A 137 7.72 -23.81 -2.81
C GLU A 137 8.02 -22.80 -1.71
N SER A 138 7.00 -22.08 -1.25
CA SER A 138 7.06 -21.14 -0.14
C SER A 138 6.32 -21.70 1.07
N HIS A 139 6.98 -21.73 2.23
CA HIS A 139 6.41 -22.05 3.54
C HIS A 139 6.43 -20.81 4.43
N PHE A 140 5.28 -20.50 5.03
CA PHE A 140 5.09 -19.37 5.93
C PHE A 140 4.95 -19.88 7.37
N HIS A 141 5.76 -19.32 8.27
CA HIS A 141 5.69 -19.57 9.70
C HIS A 141 4.98 -18.41 10.37
N TYR A 142 4.08 -18.70 11.30
CA TYR A 142 3.31 -17.71 12.04
C TYR A 142 3.64 -17.73 13.52
N ASP A 143 3.71 -16.56 14.15
CA ASP A 143 3.78 -16.46 15.60
C ASP A 143 2.38 -16.61 16.26
N ALA A 144 2.33 -16.59 17.60
CA ALA A 144 1.09 -16.70 18.35
C ALA A 144 0.11 -15.52 18.12
N ARG A 145 0.56 -14.41 17.52
CA ARG A 145 -0.26 -13.25 17.12
C ARG A 145 -0.70 -13.35 15.64
N GLY A 146 -0.32 -14.43 14.95
CA GLY A 146 -0.64 -14.67 13.54
C GLY A 146 0.23 -13.88 12.57
N ARG A 147 1.32 -13.23 13.00
CA ARG A 147 2.22 -12.53 12.08
C ARG A 147 3.21 -13.51 11.46
N VAL A 148 3.66 -13.23 10.25
CA VAL A 148 4.70 -14.03 9.60
C VAL A 148 6.00 -13.89 10.39
N SER A 149 6.40 -14.94 11.09
CA SER A 149 7.66 -15.05 11.85
C SER A 149 8.78 -15.70 11.04
N GLY A 150 8.47 -16.26 9.87
CA GLY A 150 9.48 -16.78 8.96
C GLY A 150 8.93 -17.14 7.59
N VAL A 151 9.82 -17.14 6.61
CA VAL A 151 9.59 -17.64 5.25
C VAL A 151 10.71 -18.62 4.92
N ASP A 152 10.35 -19.79 4.43
CA ASP A 152 11.25 -20.75 3.80
C ASP A 152 10.85 -20.94 2.35
N GLN A 153 11.72 -20.57 1.43
CA GLN A 153 11.46 -20.63 0.00
C GLN A 153 12.44 -21.58 -0.67
N ARG A 154 11.92 -22.62 -1.33
CA ARG A 154 12.72 -23.54 -2.13
C ARG A 154 12.48 -23.28 -3.61
N VAL A 155 13.53 -22.90 -4.33
CA VAL A 155 13.48 -22.61 -5.77
C VAL A 155 14.53 -23.43 -6.48
N ASP A 156 14.11 -24.32 -7.38
CA ASP A 156 15.00 -25.28 -8.06
C ASP A 156 15.88 -26.07 -7.07
N GLY A 157 15.26 -26.55 -5.98
CA GLY A 157 15.92 -27.32 -4.92
C GLY A 157 16.73 -26.49 -3.92
N SER A 158 17.08 -25.23 -4.23
CA SER A 158 17.83 -24.35 -3.33
C SER A 158 16.91 -23.69 -2.31
N LEU A 159 17.24 -23.81 -1.02
CA LEU A 159 16.47 -23.24 0.10
C LEU A 159 17.02 -21.87 0.50
N LEU A 160 16.14 -20.88 0.53
CA LEU A 160 16.38 -19.55 1.09
C LEU A 160 15.43 -19.33 2.27
N SER A 161 15.94 -18.80 3.38
CA SER A 161 15.17 -18.62 4.61
C SER A 161 15.33 -17.20 5.16
N ALA A 162 14.24 -16.67 5.72
CA ALA A 162 14.24 -15.47 6.55
C ALA A 162 13.42 -15.72 7.81
N ARG A 163 13.83 -15.13 8.94
CA ARG A 163 13.10 -15.15 10.22
C ARG A 163 12.89 -13.72 10.69
N PHE A 164 11.69 -13.44 11.18
CA PHE A 164 11.25 -12.11 11.58
C PHE A 164 10.98 -12.10 13.09
N SER A 165 11.62 -11.17 13.79
CA SER A 165 11.37 -10.91 15.20
C SER A 165 10.77 -9.52 15.35
N PHE A 166 9.86 -9.38 16.30
CA PHE A 166 9.15 -8.14 16.55
C PHE A 166 9.37 -7.66 17.98
N ASP A 167 9.30 -6.35 18.20
CA ASP A 167 9.40 -5.76 19.53
C ASP A 167 8.07 -5.87 20.31
N GLY A 168 8.05 -5.35 21.54
CA GLY A 168 6.86 -5.38 22.39
C GLY A 168 5.67 -4.54 21.89
N GLN A 169 5.87 -3.71 20.85
CA GLN A 169 4.85 -2.89 20.20
C GLN A 169 4.47 -3.42 18.80
N ASP A 170 4.82 -4.67 18.51
CA ASP A 170 4.53 -5.35 17.25
C ASP A 170 5.26 -4.81 16.00
N ARG A 171 6.32 -4.02 16.19
CA ARG A 171 7.13 -3.49 15.09
C ARG A 171 8.26 -4.45 14.76
N LEU A 172 8.64 -4.54 13.49
CA LEU A 172 9.74 -5.41 13.05
C LEU A 172 11.04 -4.96 13.73
N ALA A 173 11.65 -5.84 14.52
CA ALA A 173 12.87 -5.54 15.27
C ALA A 173 14.11 -6.19 14.63
N ARG A 174 13.92 -7.34 13.97
CA ARG A 174 15.04 -8.09 13.40
C ARG A 174 14.62 -8.98 12.24
N ILE A 175 15.48 -9.09 11.24
CA ILE A 175 15.44 -10.12 10.20
C ILE A 175 16.72 -10.95 10.30
N ASP A 176 16.60 -12.25 10.48
CA ASP A 176 17.73 -13.19 10.44
C ASP A 176 17.67 -14.02 9.14
N PHE A 177 18.83 -14.22 8.51
CA PHE A 177 19.05 -15.12 7.37
C PHE A 177 19.92 -16.30 7.84
N PRO A 178 19.34 -17.37 8.40
CA PRO A 178 20.09 -18.42 9.11
C PRO A 178 21.15 -19.10 8.23
N GLN A 179 20.82 -19.32 6.95
CA GLN A 179 21.68 -19.97 5.97
C GLN A 179 22.97 -19.19 5.69
N TRP A 180 22.98 -17.87 5.93
CA TRP A 180 24.13 -17.00 5.70
C TRP A 180 24.74 -16.44 6.98
N ARG A 181 24.12 -16.73 8.14
CA ARG A 181 24.48 -16.15 9.44
C ARG A 181 24.53 -14.61 9.40
N GLN A 182 23.59 -14.02 8.67
CA GLN A 182 23.44 -12.57 8.53
C GLN A 182 22.19 -12.12 9.27
N ALA A 183 22.20 -10.90 9.80
CA ALA A 183 21.04 -10.30 10.42
C ALA A 183 20.97 -8.79 10.21
N ILE A 184 19.74 -8.30 10.08
CA ILE A 184 19.40 -6.87 10.03
C ILE A 184 18.62 -6.54 11.29
N GLY A 185 19.07 -5.53 12.03
CA GLY A 185 18.38 -4.99 13.20
C GLY A 185 17.66 -3.68 12.87
N PHE A 186 16.50 -3.46 13.47
CA PHE A 186 15.73 -2.23 13.37
C PHE A 186 15.44 -1.71 14.78
N THR A 187 15.66 -0.42 14.99
CA THR A 187 15.22 0.28 16.19
C THR A 187 14.23 1.37 15.81
N TRP A 188 13.35 1.69 16.75
CA TRP A 188 12.26 2.62 16.55
C TRP A 188 12.18 3.59 17.73
N ASP A 189 11.82 4.83 17.45
CA ASP A 189 11.55 5.83 18.48
C ASP A 189 10.21 5.57 19.20
N GLU A 190 9.92 6.38 20.22
CA GLU A 190 8.69 6.29 21.02
C GLU A 190 7.40 6.52 20.20
N ARG A 191 7.52 7.10 19.00
CA ARG A 191 6.41 7.40 18.10
C ARG A 191 6.25 6.37 16.98
N GLY A 192 7.04 5.29 16.99
CA GLY A 192 6.96 4.26 15.97
C GLY A 192 7.70 4.58 14.67
N ARG A 193 8.56 5.60 14.66
CA ARG A 193 9.39 5.93 13.50
C ARG A 193 10.73 5.22 13.59
N PRO A 194 11.33 4.79 12.47
CA PRO A 194 12.67 4.20 12.49
C PRO A 194 13.68 5.15 13.14
N SER A 195 14.57 4.63 13.99
CA SER A 195 15.65 5.39 14.62
C SER A 195 17.04 4.91 14.21
N ALA A 196 17.21 3.61 13.95
CA ALA A 196 18.44 3.05 13.40
C ALA A 196 18.22 1.72 12.68
N ILE A 197 19.16 1.40 11.79
CA ILE A 197 19.27 0.12 11.11
C ILE A 197 20.70 -0.43 11.26
N ASP A 198 20.79 -1.69 11.64
CA ASP A 198 22.06 -2.36 11.92
C ASP A 198 22.25 -3.58 11.02
N TRP A 199 23.50 -3.89 10.67
CA TRP A 199 23.89 -5.15 10.05
C TRP A 199 24.85 -5.89 10.98
N ASN A 200 24.45 -7.09 11.43
CA ASN A 200 25.20 -7.90 12.39
C ASN A 200 25.63 -7.12 13.67
N GLY A 201 24.79 -6.19 14.12
CA GLY A 201 25.04 -5.36 15.31
C GLY A 201 25.91 -4.13 15.07
N ARG A 202 26.40 -3.90 13.84
CA ARG A 202 27.02 -2.64 13.44
C ARG A 202 25.94 -1.72 12.87
N GLN A 203 25.78 -0.53 13.45
CA GLN A 203 24.89 0.50 12.93
C GLN A 203 25.35 0.96 11.54
N LEU A 204 24.44 0.86 10.57
CA LEU A 204 24.67 1.27 9.18
C LEU A 204 23.97 2.57 8.82
N ALA A 205 22.82 2.86 9.43
CA ALA A 205 22.20 4.17 9.32
C ALA A 205 21.40 4.51 10.58
N HIS A 206 21.24 5.80 10.85
CA HIS A 206 20.35 6.30 11.89
C HIS A 206 19.52 7.47 11.37
N PHE A 207 18.38 7.68 12.02
CA PHE A 207 17.32 8.54 11.52
C PHE A 207 16.91 9.53 12.60
N GLY A 208 16.39 10.66 12.17
CA GLY A 208 15.77 11.60 13.07
C GLY A 208 14.78 12.52 12.38
N THR A 209 14.00 13.19 13.21
CA THR A 209 13.04 14.18 12.79
C THR A 209 13.15 15.39 13.70
N ASP A 210 13.05 16.57 13.14
CA ASP A 210 12.78 17.80 13.86
C ASP A 210 11.41 18.31 13.39
N ASP A 211 10.37 18.07 14.21
CA ASP A 211 9.01 18.46 13.83
C ASP A 211 8.84 19.99 13.78
N ALA A 212 9.61 20.73 14.59
CA ALA A 212 9.57 22.18 14.60
C ALA A 212 10.17 22.74 13.29
N ALA A 213 11.27 22.16 12.84
CA ALA A 213 11.88 22.46 11.55
C ALA A 213 11.19 21.76 10.36
N ARG A 214 10.25 20.83 10.62
CA ARG A 214 9.62 19.94 9.62
C ARG A 214 10.65 19.20 8.76
N LEU A 215 11.73 18.79 9.41
CA LEU A 215 12.89 18.15 8.83
C LEU A 215 12.87 16.66 9.20
N ALA A 216 13.02 15.78 8.23
CA ALA A 216 13.37 14.39 8.45
C ALA A 216 14.76 14.14 7.86
N TRP A 217 15.55 13.28 8.50
CA TRP A 217 16.88 12.97 8.01
C TRP A 217 17.28 11.51 8.25
N CYS A 218 18.18 11.03 7.40
CA CYS A 218 18.86 9.73 7.49
C CYS A 218 20.35 9.96 7.31
N GLU A 219 21.17 9.37 8.18
CA GLU A 219 22.62 9.45 8.09
C GLU A 219 23.22 8.05 8.03
N GLY A 220 23.93 7.76 6.95
CA GLY A 220 24.58 6.48 6.72
C GLY A 220 25.97 6.41 7.35
N PHE A 221 26.51 5.19 7.49
CA PHE A 221 27.86 4.94 8.02
C PHE A 221 29.00 5.48 7.12
N ASP A 222 28.66 5.94 5.92
CA ASP A 222 29.55 6.62 4.99
C ASP A 222 29.65 8.14 5.24
N GLY A 223 28.93 8.63 6.26
CA GLY A 223 28.92 10.02 6.70
C GLY A 223 28.05 10.93 5.82
N VAL A 224 27.26 10.36 4.91
CA VAL A 224 26.29 11.11 4.12
C VAL A 224 24.99 11.22 4.90
N ARG A 225 24.55 12.45 5.12
CA ARG A 225 23.29 12.81 5.76
C ARG A 225 22.32 13.35 4.71
N GLU A 226 21.23 12.65 4.53
CA GLU A 226 20.10 13.03 3.70
C GLU A 226 19.08 13.80 4.54
N GLU A 227 18.71 14.99 4.11
CA GLU A 227 17.80 15.90 4.81
C GLU A 227 16.63 16.25 3.90
N THR A 228 15.40 16.09 4.39
CA THR A 228 14.16 16.41 3.67
C THR A 228 13.30 17.38 4.47
N TRP A 229 13.01 18.54 3.90
CA TRP A 229 12.15 19.57 4.51
C TRP A 229 10.75 19.48 3.93
N HIS A 230 9.76 19.70 4.79
CA HIS A 230 8.34 19.60 4.45
C HIS A 230 7.59 20.93 4.63
N GLU A 231 6.63 21.16 3.75
CA GLU A 231 5.73 22.30 3.85
C GLU A 231 4.77 22.15 5.04
N ALA A 232 4.52 23.24 5.78
CA ALA A 232 3.64 23.24 6.94
C ALA A 232 2.19 22.81 6.63
N ALA A 233 1.65 23.29 5.50
CA ALA A 233 0.23 23.15 5.19
C ALA A 233 -0.14 21.78 4.62
N SER A 234 0.79 21.16 3.88
CA SER A 234 0.53 19.92 3.14
C SER A 234 1.36 18.73 3.64
N GLY A 235 2.43 18.96 4.41
CA GLY A 235 3.39 17.93 4.79
C GLY A 235 4.20 17.39 3.61
N ARG A 236 4.13 17.98 2.42
CA ARG A 236 4.85 17.51 1.23
C ARG A 236 6.32 17.93 1.26
N PRO A 237 7.23 17.11 0.73
CA PRO A 237 8.63 17.51 0.55
C PRO A 237 8.75 18.74 -0.36
N VAL A 238 9.46 19.75 0.12
CA VAL A 238 9.76 20.99 -0.62
C VAL A 238 11.25 21.10 -0.97
N ARG A 239 12.12 20.46 -0.19
CA ARG A 239 13.56 20.46 -0.42
C ARG A 239 14.15 19.14 0.04
N GLN A 240 15.14 18.65 -0.69
CA GLN A 240 16.03 17.58 -0.25
C GLN A 240 17.48 18.05 -0.37
N SER A 241 18.33 17.65 0.57
CA SER A 241 19.76 17.93 0.58
C SER A 241 20.53 16.69 1.03
N MET A 242 21.72 16.50 0.47
CA MET A 242 22.67 15.48 0.90
C MET A 242 23.94 16.19 1.31
N ARG A 243 24.38 15.93 2.53
CA ARG A 243 25.55 16.58 3.13
C ARG A 243 26.53 15.54 3.61
N ARG A 244 27.82 15.83 3.47
CA ARG A 244 28.91 14.98 3.96
C ARG A 244 29.99 15.86 4.57
N ALA A 245 30.46 15.50 5.77
CA ALA A 245 31.42 16.31 6.52
C ALA A 245 31.03 17.81 6.62
N GLY A 246 29.72 18.09 6.72
CA GLY A 246 29.16 19.45 6.78
C GLY A 246 28.98 20.16 5.43
N GLN A 247 29.61 19.67 4.36
CA GLN A 247 29.47 20.20 3.00
C GLN A 247 28.23 19.63 2.30
N GLU A 248 27.45 20.48 1.65
CA GLU A 248 26.36 20.04 0.78
C GLU A 248 26.94 19.54 -0.56
N ILE A 249 26.70 18.26 -0.85
CA ILE A 249 27.19 17.60 -2.07
C ILE A 249 26.11 17.49 -3.15
N TRP A 250 24.84 17.57 -2.75
CA TRP A 250 23.69 17.59 -3.64
C TRP A 250 22.50 18.24 -2.94
N HIS A 251 21.66 18.94 -3.68
CA HIS A 251 20.36 19.39 -3.19
C HIS A 251 19.38 19.55 -4.34
N CYS A 252 18.11 19.59 -4.00
CA CYS A 252 17.03 19.82 -4.94
C CYS A 252 15.85 20.52 -4.26
N GLU A 253 15.30 21.54 -4.94
CA GLU A 253 14.06 22.21 -4.58
C GLU A 253 12.90 21.63 -5.40
N LEU A 254 11.79 21.34 -4.75
CA LEU A 254 10.59 20.73 -5.33
C LEU A 254 9.47 21.77 -5.42
N VAL A 255 9.17 22.24 -6.63
CA VAL A 255 8.17 23.28 -6.87
C VAL A 255 6.94 22.68 -7.54
N ARG A 256 5.78 23.01 -6.98
CA ARG A 256 4.47 22.54 -7.45
C ARG A 256 3.59 23.70 -7.88
N ASP A 257 2.69 23.43 -8.81
CA ASP A 257 1.59 24.34 -9.13
C ASP A 257 0.48 24.33 -8.06
N GLU A 258 -0.56 25.14 -8.26
CA GLU A 258 -1.72 25.22 -7.37
C GLU A 258 -2.50 23.90 -7.24
N ALA A 259 -2.29 22.97 -8.18
CA ALA A 259 -2.85 21.64 -8.21
C ALA A 259 -1.87 20.59 -7.64
N PHE A 260 -0.85 20.98 -6.87
CA PHE A 260 0.16 20.08 -6.30
C PHE A 260 0.95 19.24 -7.32
N ARG A 261 0.93 19.59 -8.61
CA ARG A 261 1.73 18.92 -9.64
C ARG A 261 3.14 19.50 -9.63
N LEU A 262 4.14 18.63 -9.54
CA LEU A 262 5.56 18.99 -9.59
C LEU A 262 5.88 19.54 -10.98
N ILE A 263 6.18 20.83 -11.05
CA ILE A 263 6.51 21.54 -12.29
C ILE A 263 8.00 21.84 -12.38
N ARG A 264 8.72 21.74 -11.27
CA ARG A 264 10.18 21.86 -11.26
C ARG A 264 10.79 21.05 -10.12
N GLU A 265 11.89 20.39 -10.40
CA GLU A 265 12.73 19.65 -9.48
C GLU A 265 14.20 20.01 -9.74
N GLY A 266 14.74 20.90 -8.91
CA GLY A 266 16.11 21.39 -9.07
C GLY A 266 16.27 22.10 -10.42
N ARG A 267 17.05 21.49 -11.33
CA ARG A 267 17.29 22.02 -12.69
C ARG A 267 16.27 21.54 -13.73
N ARG A 268 15.42 20.56 -13.37
CA ARG A 268 14.44 19.96 -14.28
C ARG A 268 13.13 20.72 -14.21
N ASP A 269 12.72 21.31 -15.32
CA ASP A 269 11.38 21.87 -15.51
C ASP A 269 10.49 20.84 -16.22
N TYR A 270 9.27 20.66 -15.73
CA TYR A 270 8.29 19.70 -16.22
C TYR A 270 7.08 20.42 -16.79
N ALA A 271 6.73 20.12 -18.05
CA ALA A 271 5.49 20.56 -18.67
C ALA A 271 4.58 19.35 -18.93
N TYR A 272 3.29 19.61 -18.83
CA TYR A 272 2.25 18.58 -18.97
C TYR A 272 1.24 19.01 -20.01
N ASP A 273 0.64 18.04 -20.69
CA ASP A 273 -0.48 18.34 -21.59
C ASP A 273 -1.78 18.57 -20.81
N PHE A 274 -2.85 18.87 -21.55
CA PHE A 274 -4.16 19.13 -20.97
C PHE A 274 -4.77 17.90 -20.27
N CYS A 275 -4.34 16.66 -20.60
CA CYS A 275 -4.73 15.44 -19.89
C CYS A 275 -3.90 15.19 -18.62
N GLY A 276 -2.91 16.05 -18.33
CA GLY A 276 -1.99 15.87 -17.20
C GLY A 276 -0.91 14.82 -17.44
N ARG A 277 -0.65 14.44 -18.70
CA ARG A 277 0.46 13.55 -19.09
C ARG A 277 1.73 14.37 -19.26
N LEU A 278 2.89 13.80 -18.95
CA LEU A 278 4.17 14.48 -19.10
C LEU A 278 4.42 14.80 -20.57
N ALA A 279 4.54 16.07 -20.95
CA ALA A 279 4.67 16.50 -22.33
C ALA A 279 6.08 16.97 -22.68
N GLU A 280 6.79 17.54 -21.70
CA GLU A 280 8.15 18.03 -21.90
C GLU A 280 8.93 17.98 -20.57
N VAL A 281 10.22 17.65 -20.64
CA VAL A 281 11.18 17.88 -19.56
C VAL A 281 12.36 18.65 -20.10
N ARG A 282 12.81 19.69 -19.39
CA ARG A 282 14.04 20.43 -19.69
C ARG A 282 14.94 20.40 -18.48
N ASP A 283 16.18 19.94 -18.61
CA ASP A 283 17.15 19.93 -17.48
C ASP A 283 18.30 20.93 -17.63
N GLY A 284 18.23 21.74 -18.69
CA GLY A 284 19.23 22.75 -19.07
C GLY A 284 20.32 22.24 -20.01
N GLN A 285 20.49 20.92 -20.18
CA GLN A 285 21.36 20.31 -21.19
C GLN A 285 20.57 19.58 -22.26
N GLU A 286 19.54 18.84 -21.83
CA GLU A 286 18.67 18.05 -22.68
C GLU A 286 17.23 18.57 -22.60
N THR A 287 16.48 18.27 -23.64
CA THR A 287 15.03 18.50 -23.69
C THR A 287 14.38 17.26 -24.25
N TRP A 288 13.49 16.67 -23.47
CA TRP A 288 12.70 15.52 -23.88
C TRP A 288 11.28 15.97 -24.17
N CYS A 289 10.77 15.64 -25.35
CA CYS A 289 9.40 15.92 -25.76
C CYS A 289 8.62 14.61 -25.88
N TYR A 290 7.41 14.59 -25.35
CA TYR A 290 6.54 13.43 -25.42
C TYR A 290 5.23 13.77 -26.14
N ARG A 291 4.73 12.80 -26.88
CA ARG A 291 3.46 12.84 -27.60
C ARG A 291 2.73 11.53 -27.34
N TYR A 292 1.42 11.59 -27.49
CA TYR A 292 0.53 10.49 -27.14
C TYR A 292 -0.55 10.34 -28.20
N ASP A 293 -0.90 9.10 -28.54
CA ASP A 293 -2.03 8.82 -29.42
C ASP A 293 -3.39 8.93 -28.69
N ALA A 294 -4.47 8.59 -29.40
CA ALA A 294 -5.84 8.64 -28.89
C ALA A 294 -6.14 7.58 -27.81
N LEU A 295 -5.23 6.62 -27.57
CA LEU A 295 -5.33 5.63 -26.50
C LEU A 295 -4.41 5.95 -25.32
N ASP A 296 -3.64 7.05 -25.37
CA ASP A 296 -2.59 7.40 -24.40
C ASP A 296 -1.34 6.51 -24.49
N ASN A 297 -1.04 5.95 -25.67
CA ASN A 297 0.27 5.36 -25.92
C ASN A 297 1.30 6.47 -26.12
N ALA A 298 2.38 6.46 -25.33
CA ALA A 298 3.54 7.30 -25.60
C ALA A 298 4.13 6.93 -26.97
N THR A 299 4.22 7.90 -27.88
CA THR A 299 4.87 7.70 -29.18
C THR A 299 6.37 7.90 -29.03
N LEU A 300 7.16 6.96 -29.55
CA LEU A 300 8.62 7.04 -29.56
C LEU A 300 9.05 7.97 -30.69
N ASP A 301 9.78 9.03 -30.36
CA ASP A 301 10.37 9.97 -31.32
C ASP A 301 11.90 9.94 -31.16
N ASP A 302 12.46 8.73 -31.21
CA ASP A 302 13.89 8.44 -31.10
C ASP A 302 14.57 8.32 -32.49
N GLY A 303 13.84 8.65 -33.57
CA GLY A 303 14.34 8.59 -34.94
C GLY A 303 14.47 7.17 -35.53
N LEU A 304 14.13 6.12 -34.78
CA LEU A 304 14.12 4.73 -35.25
C LEU A 304 12.70 4.13 -35.13
N PRO A 305 12.11 3.62 -36.22
CA PRO A 305 10.79 3.01 -36.12
C PRO A 305 10.84 1.79 -35.20
N THR A 306 10.15 1.89 -34.06
CA THR A 306 9.99 0.78 -33.12
C THR A 306 8.67 0.07 -33.39
N ALA A 307 8.74 -1.20 -33.78
CA ALA A 307 7.56 -2.03 -33.99
C ALA A 307 7.33 -2.92 -32.77
N VAL A 308 6.17 -2.77 -32.13
CA VAL A 308 5.72 -3.59 -31.00
C VAL A 308 4.60 -4.51 -31.48
N ASP A 309 4.81 -5.82 -31.34
CA ASP A 309 3.85 -6.87 -31.66
C ASP A 309 3.34 -7.50 -30.35
N CYS A 310 2.02 -7.58 -30.22
CA CYS A 310 1.35 -8.10 -29.04
C CYS A 310 0.55 -9.36 -29.39
N ASP A 311 0.29 -10.19 -28.39
CA ASP A 311 -0.64 -11.30 -28.55
C ASP A 311 -2.10 -10.90 -28.42
N LEU A 312 -3.01 -11.88 -28.54
CA LEU A 312 -4.44 -11.66 -28.41
C LEU A 312 -4.85 -11.10 -27.04
N ALA A 313 -4.03 -11.32 -26.00
CA ALA A 313 -4.19 -10.77 -24.66
C ALA A 313 -3.41 -9.47 -24.45
N GLU A 314 -3.00 -8.81 -25.54
CA GLU A 314 -2.24 -7.56 -25.57
C GLU A 314 -0.87 -7.64 -24.89
N ARG A 315 -0.37 -8.83 -24.53
CA ARG A 315 0.97 -8.97 -23.97
C ARG A 315 1.98 -8.76 -25.08
N VAL A 316 2.96 -7.89 -24.85
CA VAL A 316 4.07 -7.66 -25.77
C VAL A 316 4.79 -8.98 -26.01
N ARG A 317 4.82 -9.43 -27.26
CA ARG A 317 5.48 -10.66 -27.69
C ARG A 317 6.80 -10.39 -28.36
N ARG A 318 6.90 -9.27 -29.06
CA ARG A 318 8.10 -8.95 -29.85
C ARG A 318 8.24 -7.45 -30.04
N VAL A 319 9.48 -6.98 -29.96
CA VAL A 319 9.86 -5.58 -30.18
C VAL A 319 11.01 -5.56 -31.16
N ARG A 320 10.88 -4.80 -32.26
CA ARG A 320 11.95 -4.59 -33.25
C ARG A 320 12.29 -3.10 -33.32
N GLN A 321 13.58 -2.79 -33.21
CA GLN A 321 14.11 -1.43 -33.32
C GLN A 321 15.42 -1.50 -34.11
N GLY A 322 15.43 -0.92 -35.33
CA GLY A 322 16.54 -1.11 -36.25
C GLY A 322 16.76 -2.59 -36.60
N SER A 323 17.98 -3.10 -36.37
CA SER A 323 18.32 -4.52 -36.56
C SER A 323 18.09 -5.40 -35.33
N ALA A 324 17.82 -4.80 -34.16
CA ALA A 324 17.67 -5.52 -32.90
C ALA A 324 16.24 -6.05 -32.73
N GLU A 325 16.11 -7.29 -32.31
CA GLU A 325 14.84 -7.96 -31.99
C GLU A 325 14.84 -8.50 -30.56
N ARG A 326 13.80 -8.16 -29.80
CA ARG A 326 13.50 -8.75 -28.49
C ARG A 326 12.23 -9.57 -28.58
N VAL A 327 12.26 -10.82 -28.13
CA VAL A 327 11.10 -11.72 -28.10
C VAL A 327 10.80 -12.12 -26.66
N PHE A 328 9.56 -11.86 -26.24
CA PHE A 328 9.07 -12.09 -24.89
C PHE A 328 8.05 -13.22 -24.90
N ARG A 329 8.24 -14.22 -24.04
CA ARG A 329 7.30 -15.33 -23.87
C ARG A 329 6.65 -15.22 -22.51
N HIS A 330 5.33 -15.08 -22.48
CA HIS A 330 4.55 -14.94 -21.24
C HIS A 330 3.70 -16.18 -20.97
N ASN A 331 3.40 -16.45 -19.70
CA ASN A 331 2.30 -17.35 -19.32
C ASN A 331 0.96 -16.61 -19.28
N GLN A 332 -0.15 -17.34 -19.11
CA GLN A 332 -1.51 -16.78 -19.05
C GLN A 332 -1.71 -15.74 -17.92
N ALA A 333 -0.91 -15.78 -16.85
CA ALA A 333 -0.96 -14.77 -15.79
C ALA A 333 -0.24 -13.46 -16.16
N GLY A 334 0.35 -13.37 -17.35
CA GLY A 334 1.13 -12.21 -17.79
C GLY A 334 2.56 -12.18 -17.23
N GLU A 335 3.03 -13.28 -16.65
CA GLU A 335 4.40 -13.38 -16.15
C GLU A 335 5.35 -13.73 -17.31
N LEU A 336 6.49 -13.04 -17.40
CA LEU A 336 7.50 -13.26 -18.45
C LEU A 336 8.29 -14.54 -18.16
N LEU A 337 8.10 -15.60 -18.93
CA LEU A 337 8.83 -16.86 -18.76
C LEU A 337 10.22 -16.85 -19.41
N GLU A 338 10.38 -16.19 -20.56
CA GLU A 338 11.63 -16.22 -21.34
C GLU A 338 11.79 -14.95 -22.18
N LEU A 339 13.03 -14.43 -22.24
CA LEU A 339 13.44 -13.33 -23.10
C LEU A 339 14.54 -13.80 -24.06
N LEU A 340 14.37 -13.50 -25.35
CA LEU A 340 15.38 -13.70 -26.38
C LEU A 340 15.78 -12.35 -26.99
N LEU A 341 17.09 -12.15 -27.18
CA LEU A 341 17.68 -11.04 -27.95
C LEU A 341 18.29 -11.62 -29.22
N ASP A 342 17.84 -11.16 -30.38
CA ASP A 342 18.31 -11.60 -31.70
C ASP A 342 18.36 -13.14 -31.84
N GLY A 343 17.31 -13.80 -31.35
CA GLY A 343 17.16 -15.26 -31.33
C GLY A 343 17.95 -16.00 -30.24
N THR A 344 18.81 -15.31 -29.49
CA THR A 344 19.57 -15.88 -28.37
C THR A 344 18.81 -15.68 -27.07
N ARG A 345 18.55 -16.75 -26.33
CA ARG A 345 17.92 -16.66 -25.01
C ARG A 345 18.86 -16.00 -24.00
N VAL A 346 18.42 -14.90 -23.40
CA VAL A 346 19.17 -14.19 -22.35
C VAL A 346 18.64 -14.46 -20.96
N ALA A 347 17.36 -14.79 -20.81
CA ALA A 347 16.79 -15.09 -19.50
C ALA A 347 15.62 -16.07 -19.55
N ARG A 348 15.48 -16.82 -18.45
CA ARG A 348 14.27 -17.53 -18.03
C ARG A 348 13.89 -17.08 -16.63
N CYS A 349 12.61 -16.83 -16.40
CA CYS A 349 12.12 -16.43 -15.10
C CYS A 349 11.14 -17.44 -14.51
N LEU A 350 11.13 -17.52 -13.19
CA LEU A 350 10.17 -18.28 -12.39
C LEU A 350 9.53 -17.35 -11.37
N TYR A 351 8.28 -17.64 -11.03
CA TYR A 351 7.46 -16.81 -10.15
C TYR A 351 6.85 -17.65 -9.02
N ASP A 352 6.56 -17.01 -7.89
CA ASP A 352 5.76 -17.63 -6.83
C ASP A 352 4.25 -17.48 -7.07
N HIS A 353 3.47 -18.02 -6.14
CA HIS A 353 2.01 -17.96 -6.19
C HIS A 353 1.41 -16.54 -6.19
N LYS A 354 2.18 -15.51 -5.79
CA LYS A 354 1.78 -14.10 -5.84
C LYS A 354 2.26 -13.40 -7.12
N GLY A 355 2.95 -14.12 -8.00
CA GLY A 355 3.55 -13.55 -9.21
C GLY A 355 4.81 -12.74 -8.95
N ARG A 356 5.52 -12.93 -7.83
CA ARG A 356 6.82 -12.28 -7.58
C ARG A 356 7.93 -13.10 -8.24
N LEU A 357 8.93 -12.44 -8.82
CA LEU A 357 10.05 -13.09 -9.52
C LEU A 357 10.92 -13.85 -8.50
N VAL A 358 10.93 -15.18 -8.49
CA VAL A 358 11.73 -15.96 -7.53
C VAL A 358 13.02 -16.52 -8.10
N CYS A 359 13.12 -16.62 -9.43
CA CYS A 359 14.34 -17.03 -10.11
C CYS A 359 14.44 -16.31 -11.46
N LYS A 360 15.65 -15.88 -11.80
CA LYS A 360 16.03 -15.43 -13.14
C LYS A 360 17.31 -16.16 -13.52
N SER A 361 17.31 -16.90 -14.62
CA SER A 361 18.46 -17.71 -15.07
C SER A 361 18.84 -17.34 -16.50
N GLY A 362 20.13 -17.17 -16.75
CA GLY A 362 20.67 -16.77 -18.06
C GLY A 362 22.07 -17.34 -18.30
N PRO A 363 22.77 -16.89 -19.35
CA PRO A 363 24.15 -17.31 -19.64
C PRO A 363 25.14 -17.03 -18.51
N ALA A 364 24.86 -16.03 -17.67
CA ALA A 364 25.68 -15.64 -16.52
C ALA A 364 25.42 -16.47 -15.24
N GLY A 365 24.48 -17.43 -15.27
CA GLY A 365 24.01 -18.18 -14.10
C GLY A 365 22.60 -17.80 -13.69
N SER A 366 22.17 -18.23 -12.50
CA SER A 366 20.87 -17.86 -11.93
C SER A 366 20.95 -17.00 -10.68
N GLU A 367 19.97 -16.12 -10.58
CA GLU A 367 19.66 -15.29 -9.43
C GLU A 367 18.35 -15.79 -8.82
N ARG A 368 18.31 -16.02 -7.51
CA ARG A 368 17.12 -16.39 -6.74
C ARG A 368 16.74 -15.29 -5.79
N TYR A 369 15.46 -14.97 -5.69
CA TYR A 369 14.98 -13.76 -5.02
C TYR A 369 14.10 -14.14 -3.84
N LEU A 370 14.49 -13.68 -2.65
CA LEU A 370 13.75 -13.90 -1.41
C LEU A 370 12.99 -12.64 -1.00
N TYR A 371 11.70 -12.79 -0.72
CA TYR A 371 10.82 -11.68 -0.34
C TYR A 371 10.33 -11.79 1.09
N GLY A 372 10.04 -10.63 1.69
CA GLY A 372 9.42 -10.49 2.99
C GLY A 372 7.90 -10.68 2.96
N PRO A 373 7.25 -10.63 4.14
CA PRO A 373 5.80 -10.69 4.25
C PRO A 373 5.09 -9.44 3.67
N ASP A 374 5.81 -8.33 3.53
CA ASP A 374 5.38 -7.07 2.91
C ASP A 374 5.60 -7.06 1.39
N ASP A 375 5.94 -8.21 0.79
CA ASP A 375 6.31 -8.38 -0.62
C ASP A 375 7.56 -7.57 -1.05
N GLY A 376 8.30 -7.02 -0.10
CA GLY A 376 9.59 -6.37 -0.33
C GLY A 376 10.70 -7.38 -0.61
N LEU A 377 11.56 -7.07 -1.59
CA LEU A 377 12.74 -7.90 -1.88
C LEU A 377 13.75 -7.78 -0.72
N LEU A 378 14.07 -8.91 -0.09
CA LEU A 378 15.00 -8.99 1.04
C LEU A 378 16.41 -9.36 0.60
N ALA A 379 16.54 -10.31 -0.34
CA ALA A 379 17.84 -10.80 -0.78
C ALA A 379 17.80 -11.41 -2.17
N ILE A 380 18.96 -11.43 -2.82
CA ILE A 380 19.23 -12.18 -4.05
C ILE A 380 20.36 -13.16 -3.77
N ALA A 381 20.23 -14.40 -4.23
CA ALA A 381 21.20 -15.47 -4.07
C ALA A 381 21.61 -16.07 -5.43
N ASP A 382 22.76 -16.71 -5.49
CA ASP A 382 23.28 -17.36 -6.71
C ASP A 382 22.74 -18.79 -6.90
N ASP A 383 23.28 -19.47 -7.91
CA ASP A 383 22.99 -20.87 -8.26
C ASP A 383 23.20 -21.86 -7.10
N SER A 384 24.14 -21.56 -6.19
CA SER A 384 24.47 -22.39 -5.03
C SER A 384 23.69 -22.03 -3.76
N GLY A 385 22.86 -20.98 -3.81
CA GLY A 385 22.13 -20.45 -2.67
C GLY A 385 22.97 -19.54 -1.76
N GLN A 386 24.16 -19.11 -2.20
CA GLN A 386 24.95 -18.09 -1.50
C GLN A 386 24.39 -16.70 -1.79
N PRO A 387 24.47 -15.76 -0.85
CA PRO A 387 23.91 -14.42 -1.07
C PRO A 387 24.76 -13.69 -2.12
N LEU A 388 24.09 -13.00 -3.03
CA LEU A 388 24.67 -11.99 -3.92
C LEU A 388 24.41 -10.60 -3.33
N LEU A 389 23.18 -10.34 -2.90
CA LEU A 389 22.75 -9.07 -2.32
C LEU A 389 21.80 -9.31 -1.15
N ILE A 390 21.92 -8.52 -0.08
CA ILE A 390 20.92 -8.40 0.99
C ILE A 390 20.50 -6.94 1.08
N PHE A 391 19.19 -6.66 1.03
CA PHE A 391 18.65 -5.31 1.07
C PHE A 391 18.22 -4.91 2.47
N LEU A 392 18.65 -3.72 2.88
CA LEU A 392 18.24 -3.08 4.11
C LEU A 392 17.15 -2.06 3.77
N ARG A 393 15.90 -2.44 3.99
CA ARG A 393 14.72 -1.63 3.62
C ARG A 393 13.91 -1.21 4.83
N LEU A 394 13.38 0.00 4.76
CA LEU A 394 12.30 0.50 5.59
C LEU A 394 11.02 0.57 4.75
N PRO A 395 9.84 0.78 5.37
CA PRO A 395 8.61 1.07 4.63
C PRO A 395 8.75 2.25 3.66
N THR A 396 9.67 3.19 3.96
CA THR A 396 9.96 4.37 3.13
C THR A 396 10.85 4.08 1.92
N GLY A 397 11.55 2.94 1.86
CA GLY A 397 12.45 2.61 0.74
C GLY A 397 13.65 1.77 1.14
N VAL A 398 14.52 1.49 0.17
CA VAL A 398 15.81 0.82 0.40
C VAL A 398 16.83 1.86 0.86
N VAL A 399 17.49 1.61 1.99
CA VAL A 399 18.48 2.52 2.60
C VAL A 399 19.90 2.08 2.28
N ALA A 400 20.15 0.77 2.32
CA ALA A 400 21.45 0.19 2.05
C ALA A 400 21.32 -1.21 1.42
N MET A 401 22.42 -1.72 0.91
CA MET A 401 22.57 -3.13 0.55
C MET A 401 23.87 -3.71 1.11
N ILE A 402 23.91 -5.02 1.33
CA ILE A 402 25.13 -5.78 1.54
C ILE A 402 25.46 -6.51 0.24
N ASP A 403 26.58 -6.17 -0.39
CA ASP A 403 27.04 -6.76 -1.64
C ASP A 403 28.07 -7.86 -1.40
N PHE A 404 27.75 -9.08 -1.84
CA PHE A 404 28.60 -10.26 -1.73
C PHE A 404 29.28 -10.64 -3.04
N ARG A 405 28.97 -9.95 -4.15
CA ARG A 405 29.50 -10.28 -5.49
C ARG A 405 31.01 -10.07 -5.57
N THR A 406 31.53 -9.09 -4.83
CA THR A 406 32.96 -8.73 -4.80
C THR A 406 33.64 -9.14 -3.50
N HIS A 407 32.90 -9.33 -2.40
CA HIS A 407 33.45 -9.64 -1.07
C HIS A 407 32.71 -10.80 -0.41
N ARG A 408 33.43 -11.90 -0.11
CA ARG A 408 32.82 -13.11 0.51
C ARG A 408 32.14 -12.85 1.86
N GLN A 409 32.59 -11.86 2.62
CA GLN A 409 31.99 -11.48 3.91
C GLN A 409 30.86 -10.43 3.76
N GLY A 410 30.59 -9.98 2.54
CA GLY A 410 29.69 -8.86 2.26
C GLY A 410 30.38 -7.51 2.47
N GLN A 411 30.03 -6.54 1.64
CA GLN A 411 30.37 -5.13 1.80
C GLN A 411 29.08 -4.33 1.93
N ALA A 412 28.94 -3.56 3.01
CA ALA A 412 27.83 -2.63 3.14
C ALA A 412 27.98 -1.47 2.15
N VAL A 413 26.87 -1.09 1.51
CA VAL A 413 26.78 0.01 0.54
C VAL A 413 25.54 0.83 0.87
N CYS A 414 25.71 2.08 1.31
CA CYS A 414 24.62 3.05 1.45
C CYS A 414 24.08 3.43 0.07
N LEU A 415 22.76 3.60 -0.05
CA LEU A 415 22.08 4.01 -1.28
C LEU A 415 21.40 5.35 -1.06
N HIS A 416 21.88 6.39 -1.73
CA HIS A 416 21.33 7.74 -1.62
C HIS A 416 20.46 8.04 -2.82
N CYS A 417 19.17 8.28 -2.58
CA CYS A 417 18.18 8.48 -3.62
C CYS A 417 17.57 9.88 -3.58
N ASP A 418 17.06 10.35 -4.71
CA ASP A 418 16.16 11.50 -4.74
C ASP A 418 14.81 11.20 -4.05
N ALA A 419 13.95 12.21 -3.93
CA ALA A 419 12.62 12.10 -3.31
C ALA A 419 11.67 11.16 -4.08
N HIS A 420 12.06 10.74 -5.27
CA HIS A 420 11.34 9.79 -6.10
C HIS A 420 11.87 8.36 -5.95
N GLY A 421 13.00 8.15 -5.28
CA GLY A 421 13.63 6.84 -5.11
C GLY A 421 14.55 6.47 -6.28
N ASN A 422 15.01 7.43 -7.07
CA ASN A 422 16.04 7.21 -8.08
C ASN A 422 17.41 7.31 -7.43
N LEU A 423 18.29 6.34 -7.70
CA LEU A 423 19.62 6.31 -7.12
C LEU A 423 20.46 7.47 -7.66
N LEU A 424 21.06 8.25 -6.76
CA LEU A 424 22.00 9.32 -7.07
C LEU A 424 23.42 8.93 -6.69
N PHE A 425 23.65 8.41 -5.49
CA PHE A 425 24.99 8.03 -5.03
C PHE A 425 24.99 6.72 -4.28
N THR A 426 26.14 6.06 -4.25
CA THR A 426 26.41 4.94 -3.36
C THR A 426 27.64 5.20 -2.53
N GLY A 427 27.63 4.87 -1.24
CA GLY A 427 28.78 5.04 -0.35
C GLY A 427 29.18 3.76 0.38
N THR A 428 30.49 3.54 0.52
CA THR A 428 31.08 2.33 1.13
C THR A 428 31.90 2.61 2.40
N GLY A 429 32.00 3.86 2.82
CA GLY A 429 32.75 4.30 4.00
C GLY A 429 32.91 5.82 4.03
N GLU A 430 33.58 6.35 5.06
CA GLU A 430 33.68 7.80 5.31
C GLU A 430 34.69 8.55 4.42
N ALA A 431 35.62 7.86 3.78
CA ALA A 431 36.57 8.49 2.86
C ALA A 431 35.87 9.05 1.62
N GLU A 432 36.27 10.22 1.11
CA GLU A 432 35.67 10.82 -0.09
C GLU A 432 35.65 9.86 -1.29
N THR A 433 36.74 9.12 -1.49
CA THR A 433 36.91 8.10 -2.53
C THR A 433 35.96 6.91 -2.42
N ALA A 434 35.20 6.79 -1.33
CA ALA A 434 34.24 5.73 -1.08
C ALA A 434 32.84 6.01 -1.64
N LEU A 435 32.60 7.21 -2.21
CA LEU A 435 31.34 7.58 -2.87
C LEU A 435 31.44 7.40 -4.40
N ALA A 436 30.42 6.77 -5.00
CA ALA A 436 30.28 6.65 -6.45
C ALA A 436 28.97 7.33 -6.92
N GLY A 437 29.00 7.92 -8.12
CA GLY A 437 27.92 8.71 -8.70
C GLY A 437 28.39 10.11 -9.16
N PRO A 438 27.48 10.99 -9.58
CA PRO A 438 26.03 10.79 -9.60
C PRO A 438 25.60 9.75 -10.64
N PHE A 439 24.70 8.86 -10.26
CA PHE A 439 23.93 8.02 -11.18
C PHE A 439 22.72 8.84 -11.66
N ALA A 440 22.39 8.72 -12.95
CA ALA A 440 21.27 9.43 -13.53
C ALA A 440 20.49 8.52 -14.48
N SER A 441 19.18 8.75 -14.50
CA SER A 441 18.28 8.21 -15.51
C SER A 441 17.54 9.37 -16.20
N ASP A 442 17.02 9.08 -17.37
CA ASP A 442 16.00 9.92 -17.99
C ASP A 442 14.71 9.93 -17.13
N PRO A 443 13.74 10.81 -17.44
CA PRO A 443 12.46 10.88 -16.70
C PRO A 443 11.65 9.58 -16.63
N TRP A 444 11.87 8.65 -17.57
CA TRP A 444 11.17 7.36 -17.67
C TRP A 444 11.99 6.19 -17.11
N GLY A 445 13.17 6.45 -16.56
CA GLY A 445 13.99 5.45 -15.88
C GLY A 445 15.03 4.76 -16.76
N VAL A 446 15.28 5.24 -17.98
CA VAL A 446 16.38 4.74 -18.81
C VAL A 446 17.71 5.20 -18.19
N PRO A 447 18.61 4.27 -17.78
CA PRO A 447 19.91 4.65 -17.24
C PRO A 447 20.74 5.45 -18.27
N LEU A 448 21.33 6.58 -17.86
CA LEU A 448 22.16 7.43 -18.74
C LEU A 448 23.63 6.99 -18.76
N HIS A 449 24.04 6.09 -17.86
CA HIS A 449 25.37 5.48 -17.88
C HIS A 449 25.25 3.95 -17.83
N THR A 450 26.30 3.26 -18.26
CA THR A 450 26.30 1.80 -18.44
C THR A 450 26.79 1.02 -17.21
N ALA A 451 27.32 1.70 -16.19
CA ALA A 451 27.95 1.06 -15.03
C ALA A 451 27.34 1.55 -13.71
N GLY A 452 26.75 0.64 -12.93
CA GLY A 452 26.27 0.89 -11.58
C GLY A 452 25.03 0.06 -11.23
N PRO A 453 24.74 -0.16 -9.95
CA PRO A 453 23.36 -0.48 -9.58
C PRO A 453 22.49 0.71 -9.97
N TYR A 454 21.31 0.45 -10.53
CA TYR A 454 20.32 1.49 -10.78
C TYR A 454 19.07 1.17 -9.98
N LEU A 455 18.60 2.16 -9.23
CA LEU A 455 17.25 2.19 -8.73
C LEU A 455 16.50 3.27 -9.49
N TYR A 456 15.34 2.91 -10.01
CA TYR A 456 14.36 3.87 -10.49
C TYR A 456 13.10 3.64 -9.68
N ARG A 457 12.62 4.68 -9.00
CA ARG A 457 11.43 4.58 -8.13
C ARG A 457 11.57 3.47 -7.08
N GLY A 458 12.78 3.29 -6.55
CA GLY A 458 13.13 2.23 -5.59
C GLY A 458 13.15 0.81 -6.18
N ARG A 459 13.07 0.65 -7.50
CA ARG A 459 13.06 -0.64 -8.20
C ARG A 459 14.42 -0.94 -8.82
N LEU A 460 14.88 -2.17 -8.60
CA LEU A 460 16.15 -2.65 -9.14
C LEU A 460 16.09 -2.76 -10.67
N TRP A 461 17.11 -2.23 -11.34
CA TRP A 461 17.33 -2.41 -12.77
C TRP A 461 17.87 -3.82 -13.07
N HIS A 462 17.17 -4.56 -13.93
CA HIS A 462 17.66 -5.82 -14.48
C HIS A 462 18.39 -5.56 -15.79
N ALA A 463 19.69 -5.26 -15.70
CA ALA A 463 20.52 -4.86 -16.84
C ALA A 463 20.56 -5.89 -17.98
N ASP A 464 20.48 -7.18 -17.66
CA ASP A 464 20.41 -8.28 -18.61
C ASP A 464 19.09 -8.31 -19.41
N LEU A 465 18.01 -7.79 -18.82
CA LEU A 465 16.69 -7.73 -19.46
C LEU A 465 16.41 -6.38 -20.10
N GLY A 466 17.02 -5.31 -19.58
CA GLY A 466 16.66 -3.95 -19.90
C GLY A 466 15.29 -3.54 -19.31
N LEU A 467 14.92 -4.08 -18.15
CA LEU A 467 13.58 -3.92 -17.56
C LEU A 467 13.64 -3.63 -16.05
N TYR A 468 12.56 -3.02 -15.54
CA TYR A 468 12.27 -2.96 -14.10
C TYR A 468 11.13 -3.92 -13.75
N ARG A 469 11.28 -4.62 -12.62
CA ARG A 469 10.17 -5.37 -12.02
C ARG A 469 9.39 -4.45 -11.08
N ILE A 470 8.16 -4.10 -11.44
CA ILE A 470 7.29 -3.25 -10.63
C ILE A 470 6.11 -4.12 -10.18
N GLY A 471 6.18 -4.57 -8.92
CA GLY A 471 5.25 -5.55 -8.34
C GLY A 471 5.02 -6.76 -9.24
N CYS A 472 3.83 -6.83 -9.84
CA CYS A 472 3.40 -7.94 -10.67
C CYS A 472 3.69 -7.78 -12.19
N ARG A 473 4.16 -6.62 -12.67
CA ARG A 473 4.43 -6.37 -14.10
C ARG A 473 5.88 -5.99 -14.41
N TRP A 474 6.29 -6.26 -15.64
CA TRP A 474 7.58 -5.81 -16.17
C TRP A 474 7.38 -4.49 -16.90
N TYR A 475 8.15 -3.49 -16.48
CA TYR A 475 8.18 -2.17 -17.09
C TYR A 475 9.42 -2.04 -17.98
N ASP A 476 9.20 -1.65 -19.23
CA ASP A 476 10.26 -1.31 -20.17
C ASP A 476 10.38 0.22 -20.28
N PRO A 477 11.45 0.82 -19.73
CA PRO A 477 11.62 2.27 -19.75
C PRO A 477 11.87 2.82 -21.16
N ASN A 478 12.47 2.03 -22.06
CA ASN A 478 12.70 2.45 -23.45
C ASN A 478 11.38 2.52 -24.21
N LEU A 479 10.45 1.59 -23.96
CA LEU A 479 9.10 1.62 -24.53
C LEU A 479 8.13 2.51 -23.73
N ARG A 480 8.53 2.97 -22.55
CA ARG A 480 7.74 3.80 -21.62
C ARG A 480 6.42 3.15 -21.23
N ARG A 481 6.40 1.82 -21.12
CA ARG A 481 5.19 1.03 -20.86
C ARG A 481 5.47 -0.31 -20.20
N PHE A 482 4.42 -0.88 -19.63
CA PHE A 482 4.42 -2.27 -19.18
C PHE A 482 4.34 -3.24 -20.37
N LEU A 483 4.97 -4.41 -20.23
CA LEU A 483 4.90 -5.48 -21.22
C LEU A 483 3.54 -6.19 -21.24
N THR A 484 2.75 -6.07 -20.19
CA THR A 484 1.42 -6.68 -20.07
C THR A 484 0.36 -5.65 -19.67
N PRO A 485 -0.89 -5.80 -20.15
CA PRO A 485 -1.96 -4.89 -19.80
C PRO A 485 -2.29 -5.02 -18.31
N ASP A 486 -2.81 -3.94 -17.73
CA ASP A 486 -3.31 -3.93 -16.36
C ASP A 486 -4.58 -4.76 -16.24
N THR A 487 -4.62 -5.62 -15.23
CA THR A 487 -5.80 -6.43 -14.89
C THR A 487 -6.77 -5.70 -13.95
N HIS A 488 -6.38 -4.56 -13.37
CA HIS A 488 -7.28 -3.68 -12.62
C HIS A 488 -7.96 -2.69 -13.59
N THR A 489 -8.86 -3.22 -14.41
CA THR A 489 -9.51 -2.48 -15.51
C THR A 489 -10.52 -1.44 -15.03
N GLY A 490 -11.05 -1.57 -13.81
CA GLY A 490 -12.21 -0.83 -13.31
C GLY A 490 -13.54 -1.24 -13.94
N ALA A 491 -13.51 -2.14 -14.92
CA ALA A 491 -14.65 -2.66 -15.64
C ALA A 491 -15.14 -3.98 -14.99
N PRO A 492 -16.26 -4.58 -15.45
CA PRO A 492 -16.81 -5.79 -14.83
C PRO A 492 -15.86 -6.98 -14.76
N ASP A 493 -14.86 -7.03 -15.64
CA ASP A 493 -13.82 -8.05 -15.73
C ASP A 493 -12.55 -7.75 -14.91
N ASP A 494 -12.56 -6.69 -14.09
CA ASP A 494 -11.46 -6.32 -13.19
C ASP A 494 -11.09 -7.50 -12.28
N ALA A 495 -9.80 -7.81 -12.18
CA ALA A 495 -9.32 -8.94 -11.38
C ALA A 495 -9.70 -8.83 -9.88
N ARG A 496 -9.96 -7.64 -9.34
CA ARG A 496 -10.45 -7.47 -7.95
C ARG A 496 -11.91 -7.86 -7.78
N LEU A 497 -12.67 -7.94 -8.87
CA LEU A 497 -14.05 -8.42 -8.91
C LEU A 497 -14.08 -9.91 -9.19
N VAL A 498 -13.33 -10.35 -10.20
CA VAL A 498 -13.38 -11.74 -10.69
C VAL A 498 -12.08 -12.47 -10.34
N ASN A 499 -11.97 -12.90 -9.08
CA ASN A 499 -10.84 -13.65 -8.56
C ASN A 499 -11.28 -14.83 -7.68
N PRO A 500 -10.40 -15.82 -7.46
CA PRO A 500 -10.74 -16.99 -6.66
C PRO A 500 -11.01 -16.72 -5.18
N PHE A 501 -10.69 -15.56 -4.64
CA PHE A 501 -10.87 -15.24 -3.22
C PHE A 501 -12.16 -14.45 -2.95
N ARG A 502 -12.96 -14.19 -3.99
CA ARG A 502 -14.19 -13.42 -3.89
C ARG A 502 -15.39 -14.21 -4.41
N LEU A 503 -16.46 -14.22 -3.64
CA LEU A 503 -17.71 -14.85 -4.05
C LEU A 503 -18.42 -14.01 -5.13
N ALA A 504 -18.97 -14.68 -6.12
CA ALA A 504 -19.68 -14.07 -7.24
C ALA A 504 -20.90 -13.25 -6.79
N GLY A 505 -21.60 -13.68 -5.73
CA GLY A 505 -22.71 -12.94 -5.14
C GLY A 505 -22.34 -11.53 -4.64
N GLU A 506 -21.07 -11.28 -4.30
CA GLU A 506 -20.59 -9.96 -3.89
C GLU A 506 -20.16 -9.07 -5.07
N GLN A 507 -19.97 -9.65 -6.26
CA GLN A 507 -19.43 -8.92 -7.41
C GLN A 507 -20.29 -7.72 -7.78
N ARG A 508 -21.62 -7.84 -7.71
CA ARG A 508 -22.54 -6.79 -8.14
C ARG A 508 -22.36 -5.49 -7.34
N MET A 509 -22.36 -5.60 -6.01
CA MET A 509 -22.16 -4.44 -5.12
C MET A 509 -20.76 -3.85 -5.28
N ALA A 510 -19.74 -4.73 -5.33
CA ALA A 510 -18.36 -4.31 -5.50
C ALA A 510 -18.12 -3.60 -6.85
N ARG A 511 -18.75 -4.10 -7.91
CA ARG A 511 -18.68 -3.54 -9.26
C ARG A 511 -19.30 -2.17 -9.30
N ALA A 512 -20.48 -1.97 -8.72
CA ALA A 512 -21.12 -0.65 -8.69
C ALA A 512 -20.22 0.40 -8.02
N GLN A 513 -19.52 0.04 -6.95
CA GLN A 513 -18.56 0.93 -6.27
C GLN A 513 -17.32 1.18 -7.13
N ILE A 514 -16.63 0.11 -7.56
CA ILE A 514 -15.37 0.22 -8.33
C ILE A 514 -15.59 0.97 -9.64
N LEU A 515 -16.65 0.62 -10.37
CA LEU A 515 -17.00 1.25 -11.64
C LEU A 515 -17.45 2.70 -11.43
N GLY A 516 -18.22 2.98 -10.38
CA GLY A 516 -18.63 4.34 -10.03
C GLY A 516 -17.44 5.24 -9.72
N ASP A 517 -16.47 4.76 -8.94
CA ASP A 517 -15.26 5.50 -8.61
C ASP A 517 -14.34 5.65 -9.83
N TRP A 518 -14.24 4.60 -10.65
CA TRP A 518 -13.48 4.63 -11.90
C TRP A 518 -14.07 5.62 -12.91
N LEU A 519 -15.40 5.63 -13.10
CA LEU A 519 -16.10 6.60 -13.96
C LEU A 519 -16.08 8.03 -13.41
N ARG A 520 -15.70 8.25 -12.15
CA ARG A 520 -15.49 9.60 -11.60
C ARG A 520 -14.07 10.12 -11.86
N GLN A 521 -13.15 9.26 -12.26
CA GLN A 521 -11.72 9.58 -12.37
C GLN A 521 -11.26 9.61 -13.83
N PRO A 522 -10.18 10.36 -14.15
CA PRO A 522 -9.53 10.27 -15.46
C PRO A 522 -9.10 8.83 -15.73
N ARG A 523 -9.48 8.32 -16.89
CA ARG A 523 -9.28 6.93 -17.27
C ARG A 523 -7.86 6.74 -17.80
N LEU A 524 -7.15 5.70 -17.35
CA LEU A 524 -6.09 5.10 -18.18
C LEU A 524 -6.79 4.30 -19.27
N ARG A 525 -6.84 4.85 -20.49
CA ARG A 525 -7.29 4.07 -21.66
C ARG A 525 -6.22 3.05 -22.04
N ASN A 526 -4.96 3.46 -21.99
CA ASN A 526 -3.81 2.59 -22.16
C ASN A 526 -3.57 1.71 -20.92
N ARG A 527 -3.95 0.44 -21.01
CA ARG A 527 -3.69 -0.57 -19.97
C ARG A 527 -2.19 -0.86 -19.75
N HIS A 528 -1.32 -0.41 -20.64
CA HIS A 528 0.14 -0.54 -20.51
C HIS A 528 0.83 0.71 -19.95
N ALA A 529 0.12 1.82 -19.75
CA ALA A 529 0.76 3.07 -19.37
C ALA A 529 1.40 2.95 -17.97
N TYR A 530 2.68 3.31 -17.89
CA TYR A 530 3.35 3.45 -16.62
C TYR A 530 2.95 4.77 -15.96
N CYS A 531 2.50 4.72 -14.71
CA CYS A 531 2.13 5.90 -13.93
C CYS A 531 1.19 6.86 -14.69
N ALA A 532 0.23 6.35 -15.49
CA ALA A 532 -0.66 7.17 -16.31
C ALA A 532 0.02 8.15 -17.29
N ASN A 533 1.24 7.82 -17.73
CA ASN A 533 2.13 8.73 -18.47
C ASN A 533 2.55 9.99 -17.71
N ASP A 534 2.51 9.96 -16.38
CA ASP A 534 3.06 10.98 -15.49
C ASP A 534 3.97 10.29 -14.45
N PRO A 535 5.14 9.79 -14.90
CA PRO A 535 6.07 9.08 -14.03
C PRO A 535 6.75 10.01 -13.02
N ILE A 536 6.45 11.31 -13.00
CA ILE A 536 7.02 12.32 -12.09
C ILE A 536 6.15 12.47 -10.84
N ASN A 537 4.84 12.65 -11.02
CA ASN A 537 3.93 12.87 -9.89
C ASN A 537 3.26 11.60 -9.37
N ARG A 538 3.26 10.53 -10.17
CA ARG A 538 2.58 9.29 -9.83
C ARG A 538 3.59 8.18 -9.57
N PHE A 539 3.19 7.24 -8.72
CA PHE A 539 3.96 6.08 -8.35
C PHE A 539 3.09 4.84 -8.49
N ASP A 540 3.65 3.79 -9.06
CA ASP A 540 3.01 2.49 -9.21
C ASP A 540 3.71 1.48 -8.25
N PRO A 541 3.11 1.17 -7.09
CA PRO A 541 3.75 0.36 -6.05
C PRO A 541 3.74 -1.15 -6.35
N ASP A 542 2.72 -1.64 -7.05
CA ASP A 542 2.44 -3.07 -7.22
C ASP A 542 2.37 -3.48 -8.69
N GLY A 543 2.66 -2.54 -9.60
CA GLY A 543 2.46 -2.75 -11.01
C GLY A 543 0.99 -2.81 -11.36
N HIS A 544 0.08 -2.40 -10.49
CA HIS A 544 -1.31 -2.20 -10.84
C HIS A 544 -1.65 -0.75 -10.62
N TRP A 545 -2.38 -0.18 -11.58
CA TRP A 545 -2.90 1.14 -11.42
C TRP A 545 -4.06 1.12 -10.41
N SER A 546 -3.72 1.25 -9.14
CA SER A 546 -4.67 1.52 -8.07
C SER A 546 -4.54 2.98 -7.65
N PHE A 547 -5.59 3.78 -7.89
CA PHE A 547 -5.69 5.17 -7.41
C PHE A 547 -5.79 5.26 -5.86
N GLY A 548 -5.37 4.23 -5.13
CA GLY A 548 -5.49 4.07 -3.68
C GLY A 548 -4.77 5.14 -2.84
N GLY A 549 -3.98 6.03 -3.45
CA GLY A 549 -3.40 7.19 -2.76
C GLY A 549 -4.41 8.29 -2.41
N VAL A 550 -5.52 8.40 -3.15
CA VAL A 550 -6.53 9.45 -2.91
C VAL A 550 -7.40 9.11 -1.69
N LEU A 551 -7.65 7.83 -1.42
CA LEU A 551 -8.48 7.41 -0.29
C LEU A 551 -7.80 7.63 1.07
N LEU A 552 -6.49 7.38 1.17
CA LEU A 552 -5.70 7.66 2.40
C LEU A 552 -5.56 9.16 2.67
N SER A 553 -5.41 9.96 1.61
CA SER A 553 -5.34 11.43 1.72
C SER A 553 -6.70 12.04 2.10
N LEU A 554 -7.80 11.48 1.57
CA LEU A 554 -9.17 11.87 1.93
C LEU A 554 -9.51 11.46 3.37
N LEU A 555 -9.12 10.26 3.80
CA LEU A 555 -9.34 9.78 5.17
C LEU A 555 -8.61 10.66 6.20
N GLY A 556 -7.36 11.06 5.94
CA GLY A 556 -6.61 11.93 6.85
C GLY A 556 -7.20 13.34 7.00
N VAL A 557 -7.72 13.92 5.92
CA VAL A 557 -8.34 15.27 5.92
C VAL A 557 -9.77 15.25 6.48
N LEU A 558 -10.55 14.21 6.17
CA LEU A 558 -11.87 13.99 6.77
C LEU A 558 -11.79 13.66 8.27
N TRP A 559 -10.68 13.10 8.75
CA TRP A 559 -10.49 12.81 10.17
C TRP A 559 -10.00 14.02 10.99
N THR A 560 -9.14 14.87 10.43
CA THR A 560 -8.48 15.93 11.22
C THR A 560 -9.34 17.18 11.39
N LEU A 561 -10.11 17.58 10.37
CA LEU A 561 -10.88 18.82 10.38
C LEU A 561 -12.12 18.78 11.31
N PRO A 562 -12.97 17.75 11.29
CA PRO A 562 -14.12 17.67 12.22
C PRO A 562 -13.66 17.55 13.68
N ASN A 563 -12.58 16.79 13.93
CA ASN A 563 -12.02 16.62 15.27
C ASN A 563 -11.45 17.92 15.84
N THR A 564 -10.77 18.72 15.00
CA THR A 564 -10.25 20.03 15.42
C THR A 564 -11.36 21.05 15.66
N ALA A 565 -12.38 21.10 14.77
CA ALA A 565 -13.51 22.02 14.92
C ALA A 565 -14.39 21.66 16.13
N PHE A 566 -14.58 20.37 16.40
CA PHE A 566 -15.32 19.90 17.58
C PHE A 566 -14.55 20.16 18.88
N GLY A 567 -13.24 19.94 18.89
CA GLY A 567 -12.37 20.30 20.02
C GLY A 567 -12.47 21.79 20.36
N LEU A 568 -12.41 22.66 19.34
CA LEU A 568 -12.52 24.10 19.51
C LEU A 568 -13.92 24.52 20.04
N ALA A 569 -14.99 23.89 19.55
CA ALA A 569 -16.35 24.18 20.01
C ALA A 569 -16.57 23.80 21.48
N ILE A 570 -15.97 22.69 21.93
CA ILE A 570 -15.99 22.29 23.35
C ILE A 570 -15.20 23.27 24.20
N GLU A 571 -14.02 23.69 23.75
CA GLU A 571 -13.14 24.62 24.48
C GLU A 571 -13.82 25.99 24.69
N VAL A 572 -14.48 26.52 23.64
CA VAL A 572 -15.27 27.75 23.70
C VAL A 572 -16.48 27.60 24.64
N SER A 573 -17.16 26.45 24.61
CA SER A 573 -18.30 26.17 25.50
C SER A 573 -17.89 26.09 26.97
N CYS A 574 -16.71 25.55 27.26
CA CYS A 574 -16.14 25.51 28.61
C CYS A 574 -15.77 26.90 29.12
N LEU A 575 -15.16 27.74 28.27
CA LEU A 575 -14.86 29.14 28.58
C LEU A 575 -16.13 29.96 28.89
N LEU A 576 -17.19 29.79 28.09
CA LEU A 576 -18.50 30.39 28.36
C LEU A 576 -19.09 29.88 29.68
N GLY A 577 -18.96 28.59 29.97
CA GLY A 577 -19.35 27.99 31.25
C GLY A 577 -18.62 28.61 32.46
N GLU A 578 -17.31 28.88 32.34
CA GLU A 578 -16.53 29.57 33.38
C GLU A 578 -16.98 31.01 33.59
N VAL A 579 -17.27 31.76 32.52
CA VAL A 579 -17.80 33.13 32.65
C VAL A 579 -19.15 33.13 33.36
N VAL A 580 -20.04 32.19 33.01
CA VAL A 580 -21.34 32.04 33.66
C VAL A 580 -21.15 31.61 35.13
N ARG A 581 -20.15 30.79 35.46
CA ARG A 581 -19.79 30.41 36.84
C ARG A 581 -19.38 31.61 37.67
N TRP A 582 -18.50 32.45 37.12
CA TRP A 582 -18.07 33.68 37.77
C TRP A 582 -19.24 34.63 38.02
N LEU A 583 -20.15 34.78 37.06
CA LEU A 583 -21.33 35.62 37.21
C LEU A 583 -22.29 35.09 38.28
N VAL A 584 -22.59 33.79 38.30
CA VAL A 584 -23.48 33.20 39.31
C VAL A 584 -22.87 33.21 40.71
N TRP A 585 -21.56 32.96 40.83
CA TRP A 585 -20.84 33.11 42.10
C TRP A 585 -20.89 34.56 42.59
N LEU A 586 -20.67 35.53 41.71
CA LEU A 586 -20.70 36.96 42.02
C LEU A 586 -22.10 37.41 42.49
N PHE A 587 -23.16 37.06 41.75
CA PHE A 587 -24.53 37.47 42.08
C PHE A 587 -25.15 36.70 43.25
N SER A 588 -24.65 35.51 43.58
CA SER A 588 -25.06 34.78 44.79
C SER A 588 -24.30 35.20 46.05
N GLY A 589 -23.37 36.16 45.95
CA GLY A 589 -22.52 36.59 47.07
C GLY A 589 -21.60 35.48 47.55
N GLY A 590 -21.15 34.61 46.64
CA GLY A 590 -20.26 33.48 46.92
C GLY A 590 -20.93 32.25 47.55
N LYS A 591 -22.26 32.20 47.64
CA LYS A 591 -23.00 31.12 48.31
C LYS A 591 -23.32 29.92 47.40
N VAL A 592 -23.18 30.07 46.08
CA VAL A 592 -23.41 28.99 45.11
C VAL A 592 -22.15 28.81 44.29
N SER A 593 -21.56 27.61 44.34
CA SER A 593 -20.48 27.19 43.45
C SER A 593 -20.85 25.84 42.82
N TRP A 594 -20.92 25.77 41.50
CA TRP A 594 -20.88 24.50 40.78
C TRP A 594 -19.44 24.16 40.39
N GLN A 595 -19.11 22.87 40.30
CA GLN A 595 -17.85 22.40 39.72
C GLN A 595 -17.97 22.42 38.20
N THR A 596 -17.01 23.02 37.52
CA THR A 596 -16.85 22.86 36.07
C THR A 596 -16.32 21.44 35.77
N PRO A 597 -16.67 20.86 34.61
CA PRO A 597 -16.11 19.57 34.21
C PRO A 597 -14.59 19.68 34.11
N GLY A 598 -13.86 18.80 34.80
CA GLY A 598 -12.45 18.54 34.52
C GLY A 598 -12.32 17.49 33.43
N PHE A 599 -11.28 17.56 32.61
CA PHE A 599 -10.95 16.48 31.67
C PHE A 599 -9.73 15.72 32.16
N ASP A 600 -9.77 14.39 32.03
CA ASP A 600 -8.58 13.54 32.11
C ASP A 600 -8.35 12.89 30.74
N ALA A 601 -7.09 12.77 30.32
CA ALA A 601 -6.75 12.13 29.05
C ALA A 601 -6.01 10.83 29.33
N ALA A 602 -6.57 9.71 28.85
CA ALA A 602 -5.90 8.41 28.92
C ALA A 602 -5.49 8.00 27.50
N ALA A 603 -4.20 7.72 27.31
CA ALA A 603 -3.67 7.19 26.07
C ALA A 603 -3.09 5.79 26.30
N SER A 604 -3.43 4.85 25.43
CA SER A 604 -2.79 3.53 25.42
C SER A 604 -1.86 3.42 24.23
N GLY A 605 -0.55 3.46 24.50
CA GLY A 605 0.48 3.21 23.49
C GLY A 605 0.46 1.78 22.93
N ARG A 606 -0.28 0.85 23.57
CA ARG A 606 -0.45 -0.54 23.10
C ARG A 606 -1.59 -0.71 22.11
N LEU A 607 -2.60 0.16 22.18
CA LEU A 607 -3.79 0.11 21.32
C LEU A 607 -3.81 1.24 20.28
N ASN A 608 -2.82 2.14 20.30
CA ASN A 608 -2.80 3.38 19.51
C ASN A 608 -4.12 4.16 19.58
N ALA A 609 -4.67 4.26 20.80
CA ALA A 609 -5.94 4.92 21.07
C ALA A 609 -5.80 5.92 22.22
N PHE A 610 -6.59 7.00 22.17
CA PHE A 610 -6.72 7.97 23.26
C PHE A 610 -8.21 8.14 23.62
N ALA A 611 -8.48 8.42 24.89
CA ALA A 611 -9.82 8.73 25.39
C ALA A 611 -9.76 10.01 26.25
N LEU A 612 -10.82 10.82 26.13
CA LEU A 612 -11.09 11.96 26.99
C LEU A 612 -12.14 11.55 28.02
N VAL A 613 -11.83 11.74 29.30
CA VAL A 613 -12.69 11.37 30.43
C VAL A 613 -13.23 12.64 31.07
N CYS A 614 -14.54 12.83 31.03
CA CYS A 614 -15.20 13.94 31.71
C CYS A 614 -15.35 13.64 33.21
N LYS A 615 -14.79 14.50 34.06
CA LYS A 615 -14.98 14.50 35.51
C LYS A 615 -15.93 15.63 35.89
N GLY A 616 -17.19 15.31 36.17
CA GLY A 616 -18.22 16.27 36.62
C GLY A 616 -19.28 16.54 35.54
N GLY A 617 -20.56 16.50 35.94
CA GLY A 617 -21.71 16.54 35.04
C GLY A 617 -22.28 17.94 34.80
N TRP A 618 -22.79 18.15 33.59
CA TRP A 618 -23.70 19.26 33.27
C TRP A 618 -25.13 18.81 33.62
N LEU A 619 -25.89 19.66 34.31
CA LEU A 619 -27.27 19.43 34.78
C LEU A 619 -27.44 18.32 35.85
N GLY A 620 -27.35 18.72 37.12
CA GLY A 620 -28.10 18.12 38.25
C GLY A 620 -28.17 16.59 38.36
N SER A 621 -27.26 16.03 39.16
CA SER A 621 -27.45 14.85 40.04
C SER A 621 -27.84 13.50 39.43
N PHE A 622 -26.83 12.63 39.26
CA PHE A 622 -26.80 11.30 39.88
C PHE A 622 -25.39 11.06 40.44
N ASP A 623 -25.28 10.63 41.70
CA ASP A 623 -24.01 10.31 42.39
C ASP A 623 -23.21 9.15 41.76
N SER A 624 -23.77 8.53 40.71
CA SER A 624 -23.37 7.23 40.15
C SER A 624 -23.04 7.26 38.66
N LEU A 625 -22.90 8.42 38.01
CA LEU A 625 -22.64 8.48 36.56
C LEU A 625 -21.38 9.29 36.19
N LEU A 626 -20.34 8.58 35.71
CA LEU A 626 -19.32 9.11 34.80
C LEU A 626 -19.75 8.83 33.36
N GLY A 627 -19.65 9.82 32.47
CA GLY A 627 -19.93 9.68 31.03
C GLY A 627 -18.66 9.69 30.18
N ILE A 628 -18.63 8.88 29.12
CA ILE A 628 -17.61 8.85 28.06
C ILE A 628 -18.30 9.01 26.69
N THR A 629 -17.65 9.70 25.75
CA THR A 629 -17.89 9.63 24.29
C THR A 629 -16.51 9.46 23.62
N PHE A 630 -16.27 8.68 22.55
CA PHE A 630 -17.04 8.29 21.36
C PHE A 630 -17.15 6.76 21.19
N GLY A 631 -18.21 6.31 20.50
CA GLY A 631 -18.32 4.96 19.92
C GLY A 631 -19.39 4.04 20.51
N ASN A 632 -19.74 4.20 21.79
CA ASN A 632 -20.94 3.70 22.48
C ASN A 632 -20.96 4.34 23.89
N VAL A 633 -22.14 4.67 24.43
CA VAL A 633 -22.27 5.27 25.77
C VAL A 633 -22.20 4.16 26.81
N ILE A 634 -21.20 4.18 27.69
CA ILE A 634 -21.10 3.26 28.84
C ILE A 634 -20.99 4.09 30.11
N PHE A 635 -21.85 3.79 31.08
CA PHE A 635 -21.93 4.50 32.35
C PHE A 635 -21.12 3.78 33.42
N VAL A 636 -20.07 4.45 33.93
CA VAL A 636 -19.25 3.94 35.03
C VAL A 636 -19.67 4.62 36.33
N ASN A 637 -19.88 3.83 37.38
CA ASN A 637 -20.16 4.32 38.72
C ASN A 637 -18.91 5.00 39.32
N GLY A 638 -19.01 6.27 39.68
CA GLY A 638 -17.91 7.05 40.28
C GLY A 638 -17.37 6.50 41.61
N ARG A 639 -18.11 5.61 42.28
CA ARG A 639 -17.67 4.90 43.50
C ARG A 639 -17.28 3.44 43.26
N TYR A 640 -16.95 3.05 42.02
CA TYR A 640 -16.54 1.67 41.70
C TYR A 640 -15.39 1.16 42.58
N GLN A 641 -14.51 2.05 43.04
CA GLN A 641 -13.39 1.72 43.92
C GLN A 641 -13.82 1.29 45.33
N GLU A 642 -15.04 1.65 45.73
CA GLU A 642 -15.62 1.30 47.03
C GLU A 642 -16.28 -0.09 47.01
N ASN A 643 -16.55 -0.63 45.81
CA ASN A 643 -17.18 -1.93 45.59
C ASN A 643 -16.31 -3.07 46.17
N ALA A 644 -16.94 -4.01 46.89
CA ALA A 644 -16.29 -5.12 47.56
C ALA A 644 -15.53 -6.05 46.60
N GLU A 645 -16.05 -6.26 45.39
CA GLU A 645 -15.45 -7.15 44.38
C GLU A 645 -14.27 -6.47 43.68
N TRP A 646 -14.38 -5.16 43.41
CA TRP A 646 -13.22 -4.38 42.98
C TRP A 646 -12.13 -4.44 44.03
N LYS A 647 -12.45 -4.22 45.31
CA LYS A 647 -11.49 -4.33 46.42
C LYS A 647 -10.85 -5.71 46.49
N ALA A 648 -11.58 -6.79 46.19
CA ALA A 648 -11.09 -8.17 46.21
C ALA A 648 -10.14 -8.53 45.05
N LEU A 649 -10.10 -7.77 43.95
CA LEU A 649 -9.16 -8.02 42.85
C LEU A 649 -7.69 -7.82 43.28
N PRO A 650 -6.76 -8.68 42.84
CA PRO A 650 -5.33 -8.49 43.10
C PRO A 650 -4.79 -7.23 42.40
N ASP A 651 -3.78 -6.57 42.95
CA ASP A 651 -3.02 -5.54 42.24
C ASP A 651 -1.56 -6.01 42.13
N PRO A 652 -1.04 -6.26 40.92
CA PRO A 652 -1.67 -6.05 39.61
C PRO A 652 -2.70 -7.12 39.21
N VAL A 653 -3.65 -6.77 38.33
CA VAL A 653 -4.63 -7.71 37.77
C VAL A 653 -4.09 -8.36 36.50
N ARG A 654 -4.55 -9.59 36.22
CA ARG A 654 -4.31 -10.31 34.96
C ARG A 654 -5.63 -10.59 34.25
N PRO A 655 -6.08 -9.72 33.34
CA PRO A 655 -7.39 -9.87 32.72
C PRO A 655 -7.44 -11.09 31.80
N THR A 656 -8.48 -11.93 31.89
CA THR A 656 -8.71 -13.06 30.99
C THR A 656 -8.90 -12.64 29.53
N ALA A 657 -9.31 -11.40 29.28
CA ALA A 657 -9.32 -10.81 27.93
C ALA A 657 -7.96 -10.88 27.22
N TYR A 658 -6.83 -10.84 27.95
CA TYR A 658 -5.48 -11.03 27.42
C TYR A 658 -4.96 -12.47 27.59
N GLY A 659 -5.86 -13.43 27.81
CA GLY A 659 -5.49 -14.81 28.15
C GLY A 659 -4.68 -14.94 29.45
N GLY A 660 -4.74 -13.93 30.33
CA GLY A 660 -3.91 -13.86 31.54
C GLY A 660 -2.42 -13.56 31.32
N ALA A 661 -2.00 -13.27 30.08
CA ALA A 661 -0.60 -13.07 29.71
C ALA A 661 -0.05 -11.67 30.03
N VAL A 662 -0.93 -10.68 30.26
CA VAL A 662 -0.57 -9.29 30.56
C VAL A 662 -0.97 -8.96 31.99
N THR A 663 -0.06 -8.30 32.70
CA THR A 663 -0.24 -7.84 34.07
C THR A 663 -0.37 -6.32 34.04
N ILE A 664 -1.50 -5.78 34.51
CA ILE A 664 -1.80 -4.34 34.50
C ILE A 664 -2.08 -3.85 35.92
N ALA A 665 -1.65 -2.62 36.21
CA ALA A 665 -1.96 -1.99 37.48
C ALA A 665 -3.48 -1.94 37.64
N LYS A 666 -3.98 -2.32 38.81
CA LYS A 666 -5.42 -2.39 39.08
C LYS A 666 -6.11 -1.06 38.78
N SER A 667 -5.45 0.07 39.04
CA SER A 667 -5.96 1.42 38.71
C SER A 667 -6.16 1.70 37.21
N GLN A 668 -5.51 0.95 36.33
CA GLN A 668 -5.58 1.11 34.86
C GLN A 668 -6.50 0.08 34.19
N ALA A 669 -6.89 -0.97 34.92
CA ALA A 669 -7.63 -2.11 34.37
C ALA A 669 -8.98 -1.75 33.76
N LEU A 670 -9.68 -0.79 34.38
CA LEU A 670 -10.97 -0.32 33.89
C LEU A 670 -10.82 0.41 32.53
N TYR A 671 -9.82 1.28 32.40
CA TYR A 671 -9.59 2.04 31.17
C TYR A 671 -9.09 1.17 30.02
N GLU A 672 -8.24 0.18 30.29
CA GLU A 672 -7.65 -0.69 29.26
C GLU A 672 -8.64 -1.74 28.73
N HIS A 673 -9.58 -2.21 29.57
CA HIS A 673 -10.69 -3.08 29.15
C HIS A 673 -11.64 -2.38 28.18
N GLU A 674 -12.05 -1.14 28.50
CA GLU A 674 -13.03 -0.38 27.72
C GLU A 674 -12.44 0.12 26.39
N LEU A 675 -11.19 0.59 26.38
CA LEU A 675 -10.49 0.99 25.14
C LEU A 675 -10.40 -0.15 24.12
N ARG A 676 -10.38 -1.41 24.57
CA ARG A 676 -10.36 -2.58 23.67
C ARG A 676 -11.73 -2.88 23.06
N HIS A 677 -12.82 -2.73 23.82
CA HIS A 677 -14.17 -2.90 23.26
C HIS A 677 -14.44 -1.88 22.15
N VAL A 678 -14.00 -0.62 22.33
CA VAL A 678 -14.10 0.41 21.29
C VAL A 678 -13.28 0.08 20.03
N ASN A 679 -12.11 -0.53 20.19
CA ASN A 679 -11.23 -0.93 19.07
C ASN A 679 -11.72 -2.19 18.33
N GLN A 680 -12.49 -3.07 18.98
CA GLN A 680 -13.08 -4.26 18.35
C GLN A 680 -14.28 -3.95 17.44
N TYR A 681 -15.04 -2.90 17.73
CA TYR A 681 -16.21 -2.51 16.91
C TYR A 681 -15.91 -1.45 15.84
N SER A 682 -14.73 -0.83 15.86
CA SER A 682 -14.28 0.10 14.80
C SER A 682 -13.86 -0.60 13.50
N TRP A 683 -13.87 -1.94 13.47
CA TRP A 683 -13.79 -2.74 12.24
C TRP A 683 -15.12 -2.84 11.47
N TRP A 684 -16.25 -2.47 12.08
CA TRP A 684 -17.53 -2.41 11.40
C TRP A 684 -17.81 -0.99 10.89
N GLY A 685 -17.46 -0.72 9.63
CA GLY A 685 -18.07 0.39 8.88
C GLY A 685 -19.57 0.12 8.62
N PRO A 686 -20.19 0.87 7.70
CA PRO A 686 -20.88 2.15 7.84
C PRO A 686 -22.34 2.09 8.39
N PHE A 687 -22.74 1.09 9.19
CA PHE A 687 -24.17 0.87 9.52
C PHE A 687 -24.74 1.62 10.75
N PHE A 688 -23.97 2.43 11.47
CA PHE A 688 -24.45 3.13 12.69
C PHE A 688 -25.04 4.54 12.45
N HIS A 689 -25.43 4.87 11.22
CA HIS A 689 -25.82 6.24 10.83
C HIS A 689 -27.31 6.48 10.56
N LEU A 690 -28.23 5.62 11.02
CA LEU A 690 -29.66 5.98 11.09
C LEU A 690 -30.03 6.32 12.54
N GLY A 691 -29.94 7.62 12.86
CA GLY A 691 -30.14 8.20 14.19
C GLY A 691 -31.46 7.85 14.87
N LEU A 692 -31.48 6.73 15.60
CA LEU A 692 -32.37 6.47 16.71
C LEU A 692 -31.52 6.06 17.93
N PRO A 693 -31.51 6.83 19.03
CA PRO A 693 -30.85 6.40 20.25
C PRO A 693 -31.67 5.28 20.87
N LEU A 694 -31.25 4.03 20.66
CA LEU A 694 -31.66 2.94 21.54
C LEU A 694 -30.96 3.16 22.88
N PHE A 695 -31.67 3.75 23.83
CA PHE A 695 -31.31 3.73 25.25
C PHE A 695 -31.37 2.28 25.74
N GLY A 696 -30.30 1.53 25.51
CA GLY A 696 -30.06 0.24 26.18
C GLY A 696 -29.49 0.51 27.56
N VAL A 697 -30.31 0.39 28.60
CA VAL A 697 -29.82 0.33 29.98
C VAL A 697 -29.12 -1.02 30.15
N TYR A 698 -27.80 -1.06 29.99
CA TYR A 698 -27.00 -2.20 30.42
C TYR A 698 -26.67 -2.02 31.90
N GLU A 699 -27.50 -2.62 32.76
CA GLU A 699 -27.18 -2.81 34.17
C GLU A 699 -25.98 -3.76 34.29
N TRP A 700 -24.81 -3.20 34.63
CA TRP A 700 -23.82 -3.64 35.62
C TRP A 700 -23.47 -5.13 35.87
N ASP A 701 -23.83 -6.08 35.02
CA ASP A 701 -23.67 -7.52 35.33
C ASP A 701 -22.28 -8.11 34.98
N VAL A 702 -21.56 -7.54 34.00
CA VAL A 702 -20.29 -8.10 33.49
C VAL A 702 -19.08 -7.84 34.40
N ILE A 703 -19.10 -6.73 35.15
CA ILE A 703 -18.03 -6.39 36.11
C ILE A 703 -18.22 -7.14 37.43
N LEU A 704 -19.48 -7.35 37.87
CA LEU A 704 -19.77 -8.01 39.13
C LEU A 704 -19.64 -9.55 39.04
N ASN A 705 -20.05 -10.15 37.92
CA ASN A 705 -19.99 -11.62 37.75
C ASN A 705 -18.74 -12.15 37.02
N GLY A 706 -17.81 -11.27 36.65
CA GLY A 706 -16.46 -11.62 36.18
C GLY A 706 -16.44 -12.20 34.76
N TYR A 707 -15.42 -11.96 33.95
CA TYR A 707 -14.07 -12.54 34.09
C TYR A 707 -13.98 -14.02 34.57
N ARG A 708 -15.07 -14.64 35.03
CA ARG A 708 -15.24 -16.05 35.39
C ARG A 708 -16.15 -16.82 34.41
N ASN A 709 -17.11 -16.17 33.74
CA ASN A 709 -18.08 -16.84 32.85
C ASN A 709 -18.08 -16.28 31.41
N ALA A 710 -16.91 -16.12 30.79
CA ALA A 710 -16.76 -15.69 29.39
C ALA A 710 -17.16 -16.77 28.35
N SER A 711 -17.98 -17.76 28.72
CA SER A 711 -18.47 -18.81 27.80
C SER A 711 -19.43 -18.26 26.75
N PHE A 712 -20.18 -17.20 27.05
CA PHE A 712 -21.06 -16.53 26.08
C PHE A 712 -20.31 -15.65 25.05
N GLU A 713 -19.06 -15.26 25.33
CA GLU A 713 -18.23 -14.48 24.39
C GLU A 713 -17.60 -15.37 23.29
N LYS A 714 -17.54 -16.69 23.53
CA LYS A 714 -17.08 -17.68 22.55
C LYS A 714 -18.11 -17.90 21.43
N ASP A 715 -19.41 -17.91 21.75
CA ASP A 715 -20.49 -18.10 20.77
C ASP A 715 -20.59 -16.95 19.75
N ALA A 716 -20.32 -15.70 20.16
CA ALA A 716 -20.33 -14.55 19.26
C ALA A 716 -19.14 -14.53 18.28
N ARG A 717 -18.00 -15.13 18.65
CA ARG A 717 -16.87 -15.35 17.73
C ARG A 717 -17.11 -16.51 16.77
N GLU A 718 -17.82 -17.55 17.20
CA GLU A 718 -18.13 -18.71 16.36
C GLU A 718 -19.27 -18.44 15.36
N HIS A 719 -20.13 -17.41 15.59
CA HIS A 719 -21.23 -17.04 14.69
C HIS A 719 -20.97 -15.83 13.77
N GLY A 720 -19.82 -15.17 13.88
CA GLY A 720 -19.44 -14.00 13.09
C GLY A 720 -18.46 -14.32 11.98
N GLY A 721 -18.76 -15.31 11.13
CA GLY A 721 -17.85 -15.82 10.10
C GLY A 721 -17.26 -14.71 9.21
N PHE A 722 -15.97 -14.44 9.40
CA PHE A 722 -15.01 -13.82 8.48
C PHE A 722 -13.58 -14.17 8.91
#